data_AF-A0A0G1HYZ6-F1
#
_entry.id   AF-A0A0G1HYZ6-F1
#
_cell.length_a   1.000
_cell.length_b   1.000
_cell.length_c   1.000
_cell.angle_alpha   90.00
_cell.angle_beta   90.00
_cell.angle_gamma   90.00
#
_symmetry.space_group_name_H-M   'P 1'
#
loop_
_entity.id
_entity.type
_entity.pdbx_description
1 polymer ?
#
loop_
_entity_poly.entity_id
_entity_poly.type
_entity_poly.pdbx_seq_one_letter_code
_entity_poly.pdbx_strand_id
1 'polypeptide(L)'
;MEPKTKIRDGEVLGKMETCLNPEFDLLPPEQIYKEYEMEVPEEVMEFCRLIEKIGGRVLLVGGCVRDVIMSTEGGKGKIQPKDIDMEVYGVYPEDLLKLVDGHFRLEEAGTYGKQFEIIKIFGRGRTYDLDISIPRAENKTGTGSHGFAVSSHPEFTVIEAARRRDLTCNSVSYDPVRKVVFDPYDGVKDIKENVIRITDAEKFTEDPVRILRIMQFVARFGARVDPETEELCRQMMDKEVMIRERNRKIVIGGTKEETELAFALIGKSAVELDDESTNRVYDEFKKLLLKGKRPSLGLEFARRIGVIDRYFPWLTELTITDQEYSWHPEGNAWNHTMQVIDAAAEIARREKMNDEERLTLMLAELGHDLGKPTTTKLAWKEVGGEMKQVVTSDGHDMEGGWLSTEFINAFAPKAYVKIERDVNGEYVGLHETDFEKELRRKVKILTERHMQLKSLYLLFMEERQINQDVAVKKARRSLGKLARKLAENGTNVFMLSFVTEADQRGRNGKGNSPLERGAVEDLVNWQTWLNEMMSEVEIKKELPEKIVGGYIIKKDNGLREGVELGVVVSWVFDDQLAGEFTSIEDGLARASLYSEIVKGCVQIAKEEKWKTVSINGKKKSPRIEDEVCKWLREDGVREKVLANAQLSILEKIVEKEGDRVADLGEWPKYIKSGSLTDRVPKGDEKKAPGFDAGVACALGLIPEEKQTLAARLHANYSEEAVEQVRREIEEADPDSPTTWWLAACAICKEGEINGEEFLEQVEEFKVLTKDPEKRLAVARTEFDKMKESFEVINGIPHGTKDGCMQAAYIAGYPVAVMYAEKYGIFFVGTYLPTLGLEGFEWSDDKDENGNAKSGPVYGSKQFVKCADEEELHRVLESAKHTITII
;
A
#
# COMPACT_ATOMS: atom_id res chain seq x y z
N MET A 1 46.28 1.20 24.97
CA MET A 1 46.79 0.22 25.95
C MET A 1 47.76 -0.69 25.23
N GLU A 2 48.98 -0.82 25.75
CA GLU A 2 50.04 -1.69 25.22
C GLU A 2 49.59 -3.17 25.16
N PRO A 3 50.16 -4.00 24.25
CA PRO A 3 49.79 -5.39 24.12
C PRO A 3 50.17 -6.16 25.40
N LYS A 4 49.18 -6.70 26.11
CA LYS A 4 49.45 -7.72 27.15
C LYS A 4 50.10 -8.91 26.45
N THR A 5 51.29 -9.26 26.88
CA THR A 5 52.11 -10.39 26.45
C THR A 5 51.30 -11.69 26.40
N LYS A 6 51.37 -12.43 25.27
CA LYS A 6 50.95 -13.85 25.15
C LYS A 6 51.44 -14.58 26.41
N ILE A 7 50.52 -15.16 27.17
CA ILE A 7 50.86 -15.96 28.35
C ILE A 7 51.78 -17.11 27.90
N ARG A 8 52.92 -17.28 28.57
CA ARG A 8 53.81 -18.40 28.28
C ARG A 8 53.14 -19.67 28.79
N ASP A 9 52.99 -20.67 27.90
CA ASP A 9 52.38 -22.00 28.16
C ASP A 9 52.65 -22.57 29.57
N GLY A 10 53.85 -22.37 30.13
CA GLY A 10 54.26 -22.97 31.40
C GLY A 10 53.61 -22.45 32.69
N GLU A 11 53.00 -21.25 32.73
CA GLU A 11 52.49 -20.66 33.98
C GLU A 11 51.03 -21.03 34.32
N VAL A 12 50.21 -21.40 33.32
CA VAL A 12 48.78 -21.75 33.52
C VAL A 12 48.54 -23.27 33.60
N LEU A 13 49.41 -24.08 32.98
CA LEU A 13 49.22 -25.53 32.84
C LEU A 13 49.50 -26.34 34.13
N GLY A 14 50.11 -25.73 35.15
CA GLY A 14 50.48 -26.43 36.37
C GLY A 14 49.27 -26.74 37.27
N LYS A 15 48.80 -28.00 37.25
CA LYS A 15 47.76 -28.63 38.11
C LYS A 15 46.33 -28.77 37.54
N MET A 16 46.10 -28.61 36.24
CA MET A 16 44.78 -28.93 35.67
C MET A 16 44.63 -30.45 35.49
N GLU A 17 43.65 -31.07 36.16
CA GLU A 17 43.29 -32.49 35.98
C GLU A 17 42.20 -32.63 34.92
N THR A 18 42.39 -33.55 33.97
CA THR A 18 41.38 -33.85 32.96
C THR A 18 40.39 -34.90 33.45
N CYS A 19 39.12 -34.74 33.04
CA CYS A 19 38.04 -35.71 33.23
C CYS A 19 37.60 -36.35 31.91
N LEU A 20 38.45 -36.34 30.87
CA LEU A 20 38.09 -36.91 29.58
C LEU A 20 37.79 -38.41 29.73
N ASN A 21 36.63 -38.82 29.24
CA ASN A 21 36.21 -40.21 29.28
C ASN A 21 37.12 -41.09 28.38
N PRO A 22 37.63 -42.23 28.87
CA PRO A 22 38.42 -43.16 28.05
C PRO A 22 37.69 -43.66 26.79
N GLU A 23 36.35 -43.66 26.82
CA GLU A 23 35.49 -44.08 25.70
C GLU A 23 35.00 -42.90 24.84
N PHE A 24 35.60 -41.72 24.99
CA PHE A 24 35.15 -40.44 24.41
C PHE A 24 34.73 -40.53 22.93
N ASP A 25 35.60 -41.06 22.07
CA ASP A 25 35.42 -41.14 20.61
C ASP A 25 35.33 -42.60 20.10
N LEU A 26 34.87 -43.53 20.94
CA LEU A 26 34.63 -44.92 20.53
C LEU A 26 33.35 -45.05 19.69
N LEU A 27 33.47 -44.82 18.38
CA LEU A 27 32.42 -45.05 17.38
C LEU A 27 32.81 -46.16 16.39
N PRO A 28 31.83 -46.89 15.82
CA PRO A 28 32.05 -47.76 14.66
C PRO A 28 32.73 -47.01 13.49
N PRO A 29 33.62 -47.66 12.70
CA PRO A 29 34.32 -47.01 11.60
C PRO A 29 33.42 -46.33 10.57
N GLU A 30 32.23 -46.86 10.33
CA GLU A 30 31.21 -46.31 9.43
C GLU A 30 30.59 -44.98 9.91
N GLN A 31 30.78 -44.61 11.17
CA GLN A 31 30.33 -43.36 11.77
C GLN A 31 31.46 -42.31 11.89
N ILE A 32 32.62 -42.57 11.27
CA ILE A 32 33.78 -41.70 11.27
C ILE A 32 34.16 -41.34 9.83
N TYR A 33 34.01 -40.08 9.47
CA TYR A 33 34.26 -39.60 8.11
C TYR A 33 35.56 -38.77 8.06
N LYS A 34 36.36 -38.98 7.01
CA LYS A 34 37.65 -38.28 6.79
C LYS A 34 37.65 -37.39 5.55
N GLU A 35 36.65 -37.55 4.70
CA GLU A 35 36.48 -36.82 3.45
C GLU A 35 35.98 -35.39 3.65
N TYR A 36 35.36 -35.08 4.80
CA TYR A 36 34.88 -33.74 5.14
C TYR A 36 35.98 -32.93 5.83
N GLU A 37 36.54 -31.97 5.12
CA GLU A 37 37.48 -31.01 5.69
C GLU A 37 36.83 -29.64 5.91
N MET A 38 37.21 -28.99 7.01
CA MET A 38 36.79 -27.64 7.35
C MET A 38 37.98 -26.68 7.46
N GLU A 39 37.82 -25.45 6.96
CA GLU A 39 38.82 -24.40 7.18
C GLU A 39 38.61 -23.80 8.56
N VAL A 40 39.61 -23.96 9.43
CA VAL A 40 39.57 -23.56 10.84
C VAL A 40 40.60 -22.46 11.05
N PRO A 41 40.21 -21.30 11.63
CA PRO A 41 41.15 -20.22 11.92
C PRO A 41 42.31 -20.68 12.81
N GLU A 42 43.52 -20.16 12.58
CA GLU A 42 44.71 -20.58 13.33
C GLU A 42 44.58 -20.33 14.83
N GLU A 43 43.91 -19.24 15.25
CA GLU A 43 43.64 -18.92 16.66
C GLU A 43 42.80 -20.02 17.34
N VAL A 44 41.82 -20.58 16.61
CA VAL A 44 41.00 -21.72 17.07
C VAL A 44 41.82 -23.01 17.09
N MET A 45 42.67 -23.24 16.09
CA MET A 45 43.59 -24.39 16.08
C MET A 45 44.60 -24.35 17.23
N GLU A 46 45.14 -23.16 17.56
CA GLU A 46 46.00 -22.96 18.72
C GLU A 46 45.26 -23.31 20.02
N PHE A 47 44.00 -22.87 20.18
CA PHE A 47 43.18 -23.20 21.34
C PHE A 47 42.91 -24.71 21.45
N CYS A 48 42.58 -25.38 20.34
CA CYS A 48 42.38 -26.83 20.32
C CYS A 48 43.63 -27.59 20.79
N ARG A 49 44.81 -27.17 20.32
CA ARG A 49 46.10 -27.77 20.75
C ARG A 49 46.43 -27.48 22.22
N LEU A 50 46.04 -26.32 22.74
CA LEU A 50 46.19 -25.99 24.16
C LEU A 50 45.34 -26.92 25.04
N ILE A 51 44.08 -27.15 24.66
CA ILE A 51 43.17 -28.05 25.37
C ILE A 51 43.67 -29.51 25.30
N GLU A 52 44.22 -29.96 24.17
CA GLU A 52 44.81 -31.31 24.08
C GLU A 52 46.03 -31.49 24.99
N LYS A 53 46.87 -30.46 25.17
CA LYS A 53 48.06 -30.54 26.05
C LYS A 53 47.70 -30.81 27.51
N ILE A 54 46.51 -30.41 27.97
CA ILE A 54 45.99 -30.69 29.31
C ILE A 54 45.12 -31.96 29.38
N GLY A 55 45.03 -32.72 28.28
CA GLY A 55 44.27 -33.97 28.20
C GLY A 55 42.79 -33.80 27.85
N GLY A 56 42.33 -32.58 27.56
CA GLY A 56 40.97 -32.33 27.06
C GLY A 56 40.83 -32.53 25.54
N ARG A 57 39.61 -32.35 25.03
CA ARG A 57 39.30 -32.38 23.59
C ARG A 57 38.39 -31.20 23.22
N VAL A 58 38.54 -30.70 21.99
CA VAL A 58 37.63 -29.68 21.43
C VAL A 58 37.03 -30.26 20.16
N LEU A 59 35.70 -30.26 20.09
CA LEU A 59 34.97 -30.58 18.88
C LEU A 59 34.24 -29.35 18.39
N LEU A 60 34.26 -29.17 17.07
CA LEU A 60 33.41 -28.21 16.39
C LEU A 60 32.09 -28.91 16.11
N VAL A 61 30.95 -28.26 16.36
CA VAL A 61 29.68 -28.99 16.50
C VAL A 61 28.50 -28.24 15.88
N GLY A 62 27.42 -28.94 15.57
CA GLY A 62 26.15 -28.29 15.21
C GLY A 62 26.15 -27.66 13.82
N GLY A 63 25.69 -26.41 13.73
CA GLY A 63 25.41 -25.76 12.45
C GLY A 63 26.64 -25.58 11.57
N CYS A 64 27.81 -25.33 12.17
CA CYS A 64 29.06 -25.10 11.45
C CYS A 64 29.53 -26.37 10.71
N VAL A 65 29.40 -27.55 11.34
CA VAL A 65 29.75 -28.84 10.74
C VAL A 65 28.74 -29.24 9.67
N ARG A 66 27.44 -29.10 9.97
CA ARG A 66 26.36 -29.36 9.01
C ARG A 66 26.56 -28.57 7.71
N ASP A 67 26.79 -27.26 7.83
CA ASP A 67 26.87 -26.37 6.67
C ASP A 67 28.11 -26.68 5.79
N VAL A 68 29.20 -27.20 6.39
CA VAL A 68 30.40 -27.69 5.68
C VAL A 68 30.11 -28.98 4.94
N ILE A 69 29.46 -29.95 5.59
CA ILE A 69 29.05 -31.22 4.94
C ILE A 69 28.12 -30.90 3.77
N MET A 70 27.08 -30.09 3.99
CA MET A 70 26.15 -29.65 2.94
C MET A 70 26.86 -28.94 1.77
N SER A 71 27.87 -28.12 2.05
CA SER A 71 28.63 -27.44 1.00
C SER A 71 29.46 -28.41 0.19
N THR A 72 30.14 -29.34 0.87
CA THR A 72 30.97 -30.40 0.27
C THR A 72 30.14 -31.29 -0.65
N GLU A 73 29.01 -31.80 -0.16
CA GLU A 73 28.06 -32.62 -0.95
C GLU A 73 27.44 -31.82 -2.11
N GLY A 74 27.26 -30.51 -1.93
CA GLY A 74 26.80 -29.58 -2.97
C GLY A 74 27.86 -29.21 -4.00
N GLY A 75 29.03 -29.85 -4.00
CA GLY A 75 30.13 -29.61 -4.95
C GLY A 75 30.92 -28.32 -4.70
N LYS A 76 30.67 -27.63 -3.58
CA LYS A 76 31.48 -26.51 -3.12
C LYS A 76 32.54 -27.10 -2.20
N GLY A 77 33.82 -26.88 -2.50
CA GLY A 77 34.93 -27.44 -1.73
C GLY A 77 34.97 -26.96 -0.27
N LYS A 78 36.14 -27.06 0.35
CA LYS A 78 36.37 -26.62 1.73
C LYS A 78 35.91 -25.18 1.96
N ILE A 79 35.11 -24.95 3.00
CA ILE A 79 34.64 -23.62 3.42
C ILE A 79 35.04 -23.33 4.88
N GLN A 80 35.20 -22.04 5.19
CA GLN A 80 35.27 -21.54 6.57
C GLN A 80 33.87 -21.17 7.05
N PRO A 81 33.37 -21.72 8.18
CA PRO A 81 32.11 -21.30 8.79
C PRO A 81 32.16 -19.86 9.29
N LYS A 82 31.02 -19.16 9.22
CA LYS A 82 30.86 -17.80 9.78
C LYS A 82 30.69 -17.81 11.30
N ASP A 83 29.95 -18.78 11.81
CA ASP A 83 29.72 -19.01 13.23
C ASP A 83 30.39 -20.34 13.58
N ILE A 84 31.32 -20.32 14.55
CA ILE A 84 32.04 -21.52 15.00
C ILE A 84 31.55 -21.88 16.41
N ASP A 85 30.73 -22.92 16.50
CA ASP A 85 30.33 -23.51 17.77
C ASP A 85 31.35 -24.58 18.19
N MET A 86 31.96 -24.39 19.36
CA MET A 86 32.92 -25.31 19.98
C MET A 86 32.33 -25.94 21.23
N GLU A 87 32.58 -27.23 21.40
CA GLU A 87 32.24 -27.98 22.59
C GLU A 87 33.53 -28.60 23.16
N VAL A 88 33.81 -28.28 24.43
CA VAL A 88 35.05 -28.64 25.11
C VAL A 88 34.78 -29.77 26.10
N TYR A 89 35.54 -30.84 25.96
CA TYR A 89 35.44 -32.08 26.71
C TYR A 89 36.68 -32.30 27.58
N GLY A 90 36.48 -32.96 28.72
CA GLY A 90 37.55 -33.32 29.65
C GLY A 90 38.18 -32.14 30.40
N VAL A 91 37.59 -30.95 30.34
CA VAL A 91 38.05 -29.74 31.04
C VAL A 91 36.91 -29.16 31.87
N TYR A 92 37.15 -28.92 33.16
CA TYR A 92 36.14 -28.37 34.05
C TYR A 92 35.84 -26.88 33.70
N PRO A 93 34.59 -26.41 33.92
CA PRO A 93 34.19 -25.04 33.57
C PRO A 93 35.11 -23.93 34.12
N GLU A 94 35.57 -24.07 35.36
CA GLU A 94 36.44 -23.09 36.02
C GLU A 94 37.81 -22.96 35.34
N ASP A 95 38.35 -24.08 34.83
CA ASP A 95 39.63 -24.11 34.13
C ASP A 95 39.49 -23.67 32.67
N LEU A 96 38.37 -24.02 32.02
CA LEU A 96 38.04 -23.53 30.69
C LEU A 96 38.01 -22.00 30.65
N LEU A 97 37.39 -21.36 31.66
CA LEU A 97 37.35 -19.89 31.74
C LEU A 97 38.74 -19.26 31.80
N LYS A 98 39.64 -19.80 32.62
CA LYS A 98 41.03 -19.29 32.73
C LYS A 98 41.76 -19.42 31.40
N LEU A 99 41.55 -20.53 30.70
CA LEU A 99 42.17 -20.79 29.39
C LEU A 99 41.63 -19.85 28.32
N VAL A 100 40.33 -19.59 28.31
CA VAL A 100 39.69 -18.67 27.36
C VAL A 100 40.14 -17.22 27.61
N ASP A 101 40.13 -16.74 28.85
CA ASP A 101 40.61 -15.40 29.22
C ASP A 101 42.11 -15.21 28.90
N GLY A 102 42.90 -16.28 29.04
CA GLY A 102 44.32 -16.26 28.72
C GLY A 102 44.66 -16.33 27.22
N HIS A 103 43.78 -16.90 26.41
CA HIS A 103 44.02 -17.16 24.98
C HIS A 103 43.31 -16.17 24.06
N PHE A 104 42.07 -15.81 24.38
CA PHE A 104 41.26 -14.89 23.57
C PHE A 104 41.18 -13.52 24.23
N ARG A 105 41.34 -12.44 23.43
CA ARG A 105 41.17 -11.07 23.91
C ARG A 105 39.69 -10.75 24.10
N LEU A 106 39.23 -10.75 25.36
CA LEU A 106 37.88 -10.34 25.74
C LEU A 106 37.81 -8.80 25.85
N GLU A 107 37.10 -8.11 24.95
CA GLU A 107 37.08 -6.61 24.91
C GLU A 107 35.86 -5.96 25.54
N GLU A 108 34.75 -6.67 25.70
CA GLU A 108 33.62 -6.28 26.52
C GLU A 108 33.34 -7.46 27.43
N ALA A 109 32.88 -7.21 28.66
CA ALA A 109 32.53 -8.27 29.60
C ALA A 109 31.62 -9.26 28.88
N GLY A 110 32.19 -10.37 28.41
CA GLY A 110 31.45 -11.49 27.87
C GLY A 110 30.39 -11.76 28.91
N THR A 111 29.13 -11.63 28.53
CA THR A 111 28.05 -11.86 29.47
C THR A 111 28.18 -13.32 29.84
N TYR A 112 28.80 -13.60 30.98
CA TYR A 112 28.66 -14.87 31.65
C TYR A 112 27.15 -14.99 31.82
N GLY A 113 26.50 -15.85 31.02
CA GLY A 113 25.15 -16.30 31.36
C GLY A 113 25.15 -16.59 32.86
N LYS A 114 24.12 -16.19 33.59
CA LYS A 114 24.13 -16.18 35.07
C LYS A 114 24.40 -17.56 35.71
N GLN A 115 24.54 -18.60 34.89
CA GLN A 115 25.13 -19.91 35.15
C GLN A 115 26.07 -20.20 33.96
N PHE A 116 27.26 -20.79 34.17
CA PHE A 116 28.43 -20.91 33.26
C PHE A 116 28.20 -21.57 31.87
N GLU A 117 27.23 -21.13 31.08
CA GLU A 117 26.60 -21.94 30.02
C GLU A 117 27.25 -21.86 28.63
N ILE A 118 27.63 -20.67 28.14
CA ILE A 118 28.27 -20.47 26.82
C ILE A 118 29.15 -19.21 26.89
N ILE A 119 30.38 -19.28 26.36
CA ILE A 119 31.29 -18.14 26.23
C ILE A 119 31.25 -17.64 24.79
N LYS A 120 30.75 -16.42 24.57
CA LYS A 120 30.66 -15.79 23.25
C LYS A 120 31.81 -14.82 23.02
N ILE A 121 32.48 -14.95 21.87
CA ILE A 121 33.55 -14.05 21.45
C ILE A 121 33.16 -13.45 20.09
N PHE A 122 32.84 -12.15 20.10
CA PHE A 122 32.39 -11.42 18.91
C PHE A 122 33.56 -10.94 18.05
N GLY A 123 33.40 -11.03 16.72
CA GLY A 123 34.41 -10.60 15.76
C GLY A 123 34.48 -9.08 15.56
N ARG A 124 35.32 -8.34 16.32
CA ARG A 124 35.83 -7.03 15.87
C ARG A 124 37.19 -7.22 15.19
N GLY A 125 37.17 -7.25 13.85
CA GLY A 125 38.34 -7.50 13.00
C GLY A 125 38.56 -8.96 12.61
N ARG A 126 37.70 -9.88 13.06
CA ARG A 126 37.66 -11.29 12.65
C ARG A 126 36.55 -11.50 11.62
N THR A 127 36.69 -12.53 10.78
CA THR A 127 35.68 -12.92 9.78
C THR A 127 34.65 -13.92 10.32
N TYR A 128 34.66 -14.20 11.63
CA TYR A 128 33.85 -15.22 12.29
C TYR A 128 33.50 -14.85 13.74
N ASP A 129 32.39 -15.40 14.23
CA ASP A 129 31.97 -15.40 15.64
C ASP A 129 32.25 -16.78 16.27
N LEU A 130 32.52 -16.81 17.58
CA LEU A 130 32.94 -18.02 18.29
C LEU A 130 32.13 -18.22 19.58
N ASP A 131 31.43 -19.36 19.66
CA ASP A 131 30.67 -19.79 20.84
C ASP A 131 31.37 -21.02 21.44
N ILE A 132 31.76 -20.95 22.71
CA ILE A 132 32.46 -22.04 23.43
C ILE A 132 31.55 -22.58 24.53
N SER A 133 31.32 -23.88 24.54
CA SER A 133 30.45 -24.56 25.48
C SER A 133 31.09 -25.83 26.03
N ILE A 134 30.51 -26.37 27.11
CA ILE A 134 30.83 -27.71 27.65
C ILE A 134 29.56 -28.56 27.49
N PRO A 135 29.67 -29.86 27.17
CA PRO A 135 28.51 -30.74 27.14
C PRO A 135 27.72 -30.66 28.44
N ARG A 136 26.40 -30.75 28.35
CA ARG A 136 25.52 -30.48 29.49
C ARG A 136 24.32 -31.39 29.54
N ALA A 137 23.75 -31.51 30.74
CA ALA A 137 22.46 -32.14 30.96
C ALA A 137 21.44 -31.13 31.44
N GLU A 138 20.26 -31.16 30.82
CA GLU A 138 19.11 -30.33 31.18
C GLU A 138 18.18 -31.21 32.02
N ASN A 139 18.06 -30.93 33.33
CA ASN A 139 17.17 -31.66 34.24
C ASN A 139 15.90 -30.85 34.49
N LYS A 140 14.72 -31.42 34.17
CA LYS A 140 13.44 -30.73 34.34
C LYS A 140 13.08 -30.59 35.84
N THR A 141 13.27 -29.41 36.42
CA THR A 141 12.98 -29.05 37.82
C THR A 141 11.64 -28.34 38.03
N GLY A 142 10.88 -28.03 36.97
CA GLY A 142 9.55 -27.39 37.08
C GLY A 142 8.77 -27.28 35.76
N THR A 143 7.56 -26.71 35.80
CA THR A 143 6.77 -26.31 34.62
C THR A 143 7.18 -24.90 34.17
N GLY A 144 7.68 -24.76 32.95
CA GLY A 144 8.24 -23.53 32.37
C GLY A 144 9.73 -23.64 32.03
N SER A 145 10.29 -22.68 31.28
CA SER A 145 11.69 -22.56 30.82
C SER A 145 12.70 -22.40 31.96
N HIS A 146 12.28 -21.87 33.12
CA HIS A 146 13.08 -21.87 34.37
C HIS A 146 13.10 -23.22 35.08
N GLY A 147 12.38 -24.21 34.54
CA GLY A 147 12.34 -25.56 35.05
C GLY A 147 13.47 -26.43 34.53
N PHE A 148 14.64 -25.92 34.14
CA PHE A 148 15.80 -26.75 33.80
C PHE A 148 17.01 -26.40 34.68
N ALA A 149 17.41 -27.33 35.56
CA ALA A 149 18.73 -27.27 36.17
C ALA A 149 19.75 -27.82 35.16
N VAL A 150 20.62 -26.95 34.66
CA VAL A 150 21.68 -27.31 33.72
C VAL A 150 22.91 -27.76 34.52
N SER A 151 23.36 -29.00 34.33
CA SER A 151 24.63 -29.49 34.88
C SER A 151 25.66 -29.68 33.76
N SER A 152 26.86 -29.13 33.93
CA SER A 152 27.99 -29.35 33.01
C SER A 152 28.55 -30.77 33.19
N HIS A 153 28.80 -31.44 32.08
CA HIS A 153 29.31 -32.80 32.00
C HIS A 153 30.46 -32.90 30.98
N PRO A 154 31.63 -32.32 31.29
CA PRO A 154 32.81 -32.42 30.42
C PRO A 154 33.25 -33.87 30.15
N GLU A 155 32.83 -34.83 30.97
CA GLU A 155 33.09 -36.26 30.84
C GLU A 155 32.18 -37.01 29.85
N PHE A 156 31.21 -36.35 29.21
CA PHE A 156 30.38 -37.03 28.20
C PHE A 156 31.21 -37.52 27.02
N THR A 157 30.81 -38.68 26.50
CA THR A 157 31.25 -39.17 25.19
C THR A 157 30.61 -38.36 24.07
N VAL A 158 31.18 -38.48 22.87
CA VAL A 158 30.61 -37.87 21.65
C VAL A 158 29.18 -38.35 21.42
N ILE A 159 28.88 -39.62 21.70
CA ILE A 159 27.56 -40.23 21.55
C ILE A 159 26.54 -39.58 22.50
N GLU A 160 26.90 -39.43 23.78
CA GLU A 160 26.03 -38.87 24.81
C GLU A 160 25.73 -37.38 24.60
N ALA A 161 26.74 -36.61 24.22
CA ALA A 161 26.57 -35.20 23.90
C ALA A 161 25.72 -35.00 22.64
N ALA A 162 26.00 -35.77 21.57
CA ALA A 162 25.23 -35.73 20.34
C ALA A 162 23.75 -36.13 20.54
N ARG A 163 23.46 -37.09 21.44
CA ARG A 163 22.10 -37.58 21.77
C ARG A 163 21.15 -36.47 22.21
N ARG A 164 21.67 -35.44 22.86
CA ARG A 164 20.90 -34.39 23.52
C ARG A 164 20.48 -33.25 22.57
N ARG A 165 21.07 -33.23 21.38
CA ARG A 165 20.76 -32.25 20.33
C ARG A 165 19.41 -32.55 19.68
N ASP A 166 18.94 -31.59 18.92
CA ASP A 166 17.59 -31.62 18.34
C ASP A 166 17.49 -32.61 17.17
N LEU A 167 18.38 -32.49 16.19
CA LEU A 167 18.28 -33.17 14.90
C LEU A 167 19.59 -33.87 14.54
N THR A 168 19.49 -35.00 13.84
CA THR A 168 20.64 -35.82 13.42
C THR A 168 21.66 -34.99 12.64
N CYS A 169 21.18 -34.14 11.73
CA CYS A 169 22.01 -33.22 10.94
C CYS A 169 22.76 -32.17 11.78
N ASN A 170 22.34 -31.91 13.02
CA ASN A 170 23.02 -31.03 13.98
C ASN A 170 23.80 -31.81 15.05
N SER A 171 23.67 -33.15 15.08
CA SER A 171 24.34 -34.09 15.98
C SER A 171 25.69 -34.59 15.46
N VAL A 172 26.18 -34.02 14.36
CA VAL A 172 27.52 -34.25 13.82
C VAL A 172 28.54 -33.32 14.47
N SER A 173 29.77 -33.83 14.63
CA SER A 173 30.88 -33.08 15.21
C SER A 173 32.17 -33.28 14.42
N TYR A 174 33.07 -32.31 14.43
CA TYR A 174 34.34 -32.34 13.70
C TYR A 174 35.50 -32.09 14.66
N ASP A 175 36.48 -32.99 14.68
CA ASP A 175 37.75 -32.82 15.39
C ASP A 175 38.74 -32.08 14.47
N PRO A 176 39.08 -30.81 14.78
CA PRO A 176 39.92 -30.01 13.90
C PRO A 176 41.40 -30.44 13.93
N VAL A 177 41.86 -31.12 14.98
CA VAL A 177 43.24 -31.61 15.08
C VAL A 177 43.41 -32.91 14.29
N ARG A 178 42.48 -33.85 14.47
CA ARG A 178 42.50 -35.15 13.78
C ARG A 178 41.93 -35.11 12.37
N LYS A 179 41.18 -34.05 12.03
CA LYS A 179 40.46 -33.87 10.76
C LYS A 179 39.48 -35.01 10.48
N VAL A 180 38.65 -35.32 11.46
CA VAL A 180 37.62 -36.37 11.35
C VAL A 180 36.27 -35.81 11.78
N VAL A 181 35.21 -36.25 11.10
CA VAL A 181 33.83 -36.03 11.54
C VAL A 181 33.35 -37.27 12.30
N PHE A 182 32.75 -37.07 13.46
CA PHE A 182 32.04 -38.09 14.21
C PHE A 182 30.53 -37.91 14.03
N ASP A 183 29.86 -38.98 13.65
CA ASP A 183 28.42 -38.99 13.34
C ASP A 183 27.71 -40.20 13.97
N PRO A 184 27.39 -40.13 15.27
CA PRO A 184 26.78 -41.26 15.98
C PRO A 184 25.33 -41.58 15.59
N TYR A 185 24.64 -40.69 14.86
CA TYR A 185 23.20 -40.78 14.58
C TYR A 185 22.86 -40.60 13.09
N ASP A 186 23.78 -40.96 12.19
CA ASP A 186 23.59 -40.92 10.73
C ASP A 186 23.19 -39.55 10.16
N GLY A 187 23.61 -38.45 10.79
CA GLY A 187 23.37 -37.08 10.35
C GLY A 187 23.96 -36.77 8.98
N VAL A 188 25.11 -37.34 8.61
CA VAL A 188 25.72 -37.21 7.27
C VAL A 188 24.79 -37.81 6.21
N LYS A 189 24.20 -38.98 6.49
CA LYS A 189 23.25 -39.63 5.59
C LYS A 189 21.99 -38.79 5.44
N ASP A 190 21.42 -38.32 6.54
CA ASP A 190 20.23 -37.46 6.51
C ASP A 190 20.48 -36.14 5.75
N ILE A 191 21.68 -35.55 5.88
CA ILE A 191 22.08 -34.38 5.07
C ILE A 191 22.11 -34.72 3.57
N LYS A 192 22.70 -35.85 3.18
CA LYS A 192 22.76 -36.31 1.78
C LYS A 192 21.38 -36.57 1.18
N GLU A 193 20.49 -37.18 1.96
CA GLU A 193 19.12 -37.50 1.55
C GLU A 193 18.14 -36.32 1.70
N ASN A 194 18.62 -35.18 2.21
CA ASN A 194 17.84 -33.98 2.53
C ASN A 194 16.63 -34.29 3.44
N VAL A 195 16.90 -35.01 4.53
CA VAL A 195 15.92 -35.46 5.54
C VAL A 195 16.15 -34.72 6.85
N ILE A 196 15.06 -34.25 7.47
CA ILE A 196 15.07 -33.79 8.85
C ILE A 196 14.56 -34.93 9.74
N ARG A 197 15.44 -35.39 10.64
CA ARG A 197 15.16 -36.46 11.60
C ARG A 197 15.59 -36.01 12.99
N ILE A 198 14.79 -36.35 13.99
CA ILE A 198 15.15 -36.17 15.40
C ILE A 198 16.27 -37.11 15.83
N THR A 199 17.18 -36.63 16.67
CA THR A 199 18.29 -37.47 17.15
C THR A 199 17.83 -38.54 18.13
N ASP A 200 17.04 -38.14 19.12
CA ASP A 200 16.53 -39.03 20.16
C ASP A 200 15.13 -38.56 20.58
N ALA A 201 14.15 -39.44 20.52
CA ALA A 201 12.75 -39.09 20.79
C ALA A 201 12.51 -38.67 22.24
N GLU A 202 13.18 -39.32 23.20
CA GLU A 202 13.05 -39.01 24.63
C GLU A 202 13.57 -37.60 24.90
N LYS A 203 14.80 -37.29 24.46
CA LYS A 203 15.44 -35.98 24.63
C LYS A 203 14.77 -34.88 23.83
N PHE A 204 14.23 -35.19 22.66
CA PHE A 204 13.50 -34.21 21.87
C PHE A 204 12.22 -33.74 22.58
N THR A 205 11.50 -34.64 23.25
CA THR A 205 10.24 -34.30 23.95
C THR A 205 10.42 -33.44 25.20
N GLU A 206 11.65 -33.26 25.69
CA GLU A 206 11.95 -32.42 26.86
C GLU A 206 11.65 -30.93 26.59
N ASP A 207 11.80 -30.46 25.35
CA ASP A 207 11.65 -29.05 24.95
C ASP A 207 10.76 -28.88 23.69
N PRO A 208 9.47 -28.51 23.85
CA PRO A 208 8.52 -28.36 22.74
C PRO A 208 8.93 -27.33 21.68
N VAL A 209 9.78 -26.37 22.00
CA VAL A 209 10.26 -25.35 21.03
C VAL A 209 11.07 -26.00 19.89
N ARG A 210 11.65 -27.20 20.12
CA ARG A 210 12.40 -27.93 19.08
C ARG A 210 11.54 -28.28 17.85
N ILE A 211 10.22 -28.38 18.00
CA ILE A 211 9.29 -28.56 16.88
C ILE A 211 9.35 -27.38 15.91
N LEU A 212 9.46 -26.15 16.42
CA LEU A 212 9.57 -24.94 15.61
C LEU A 212 10.92 -24.84 14.89
N ARG A 213 11.96 -25.48 15.44
CA ARG A 213 13.26 -25.59 14.76
C ARG A 213 13.15 -26.48 13.51
N ILE A 214 12.39 -27.58 13.57
CA ILE A 214 12.11 -28.40 12.38
C ILE A 214 11.42 -27.57 11.30
N MET A 215 10.40 -26.79 11.69
CA MET A 215 9.68 -25.89 10.80
C MET A 215 10.63 -24.94 10.02
N GLN A 216 11.57 -24.27 10.69
CA GLN A 216 12.53 -23.39 10.01
C GLN A 216 13.56 -24.15 9.18
N PHE A 217 13.97 -25.36 9.57
CA PHE A 217 14.89 -26.17 8.76
C PHE A 217 14.24 -26.69 7.48
N VAL A 218 12.97 -27.12 7.54
CA VAL A 218 12.19 -27.48 6.36
C VAL A 218 12.10 -26.29 5.41
N ALA A 219 11.77 -25.10 5.92
CA ALA A 219 11.73 -23.87 5.12
C ALA A 219 13.09 -23.47 4.52
N ARG A 220 14.19 -23.64 5.28
CA ARG A 220 15.54 -23.23 4.88
C ARG A 220 16.17 -24.16 3.85
N PHE A 221 15.99 -25.46 4.01
CA PHE A 221 16.67 -26.49 3.20
C PHE A 221 15.75 -27.15 2.17
N GLY A 222 14.43 -26.95 2.25
CA GLY A 222 13.47 -27.69 1.41
C GLY A 222 13.52 -29.20 1.68
N ALA A 223 13.91 -29.58 2.90
CA ALA A 223 14.09 -30.95 3.32
C ALA A 223 12.74 -31.62 3.63
N ARG A 224 12.66 -32.92 3.40
CA ARG A 224 11.51 -33.73 3.85
C ARG A 224 11.69 -34.08 5.32
N VAL A 225 10.59 -34.13 6.07
CA VAL A 225 10.62 -34.62 7.45
C VAL A 225 10.44 -36.13 7.44
N ASP A 226 11.21 -36.82 8.25
CA ASP A 226 11.03 -38.26 8.44
C ASP A 226 9.63 -38.57 9.02
N PRO A 227 8.92 -39.62 8.53
CA PRO A 227 7.55 -39.90 8.97
C PRO A 227 7.40 -40.14 10.48
N GLU A 228 8.36 -40.81 11.12
CA GLU A 228 8.31 -41.04 12.58
C GLU A 228 8.55 -39.73 13.35
N THR A 229 9.42 -38.87 12.82
CA THR A 229 9.62 -37.51 13.35
C THR A 229 8.35 -36.66 13.25
N GLU A 230 7.66 -36.68 12.10
CA GLU A 230 6.40 -35.93 11.90
C GLU A 230 5.30 -36.43 12.86
N GLU A 231 5.17 -37.75 13.01
CA GLU A 231 4.20 -38.35 13.92
C GLU A 231 4.48 -38.00 15.39
N LEU A 232 5.75 -38.05 15.83
CA LEU A 232 6.11 -37.62 17.18
C LEU A 232 5.78 -36.14 17.41
N CYS A 233 6.07 -35.26 16.44
CA CYS A 233 5.73 -33.84 16.53
C CYS A 233 4.22 -33.63 16.67
N ARG A 234 3.41 -34.38 15.91
CA ARG A 234 1.95 -34.34 16.02
C ARG A 234 1.48 -34.79 17.40
N GLN A 235 2.02 -35.88 17.93
CA GLN A 235 1.69 -36.38 19.27
C GLN A 235 2.07 -35.40 20.38
N MET A 236 3.19 -34.69 20.25
CA MET A 236 3.60 -33.64 21.18
C MET A 236 2.60 -32.47 21.17
N MET A 237 2.02 -32.14 20.01
CA MET A 237 0.99 -31.10 19.92
C MET A 237 -0.36 -31.60 20.45
N ASP A 238 -0.79 -32.80 20.08
CA ASP A 238 -2.09 -33.37 20.49
C ASP A 238 -2.22 -33.58 22.00
N LYS A 239 -1.13 -33.99 22.69
CA LYS A 239 -1.10 -34.16 24.16
C LYS A 239 -1.44 -32.88 24.93
N GLU A 240 -1.23 -31.73 24.33
CA GLU A 240 -1.50 -30.41 24.94
C GLU A 240 -2.79 -29.76 24.39
N VAL A 241 -3.36 -30.27 23.28
CA VAL A 241 -4.62 -29.78 22.66
C VAL A 241 -5.86 -30.08 23.52
N MET A 242 -5.81 -31.08 24.42
CA MET A 242 -6.92 -31.41 25.34
C MET A 242 -7.38 -30.26 26.25
N ILE A 243 -6.60 -29.19 26.40
CA ILE A 243 -6.95 -28.01 27.20
C ILE A 243 -7.91 -27.04 26.45
N ARG A 244 -8.01 -27.11 25.11
CA ARG A 244 -8.64 -26.05 24.29
C ARG A 244 -9.94 -26.39 23.57
N GLU A 245 -10.39 -27.65 23.54
CA GLU A 245 -11.70 -27.99 22.94
C GLU A 245 -12.89 -27.25 23.60
N ARG A 246 -12.72 -26.71 24.81
CA ARG A 246 -13.71 -25.83 25.46
C ARG A 246 -13.87 -24.44 24.81
N ASN A 247 -12.87 -23.93 24.08
CA ASN A 247 -12.85 -22.55 23.56
C ASN A 247 -13.21 -22.42 22.07
N ARG A 248 -13.29 -23.54 21.32
CA ARG A 248 -13.61 -23.58 19.88
C ARG A 248 -15.01 -23.11 19.48
N LYS A 249 -15.89 -22.79 20.45
CA LYS A 249 -17.25 -22.30 20.16
C LYS A 249 -17.33 -20.81 19.84
N ILE A 250 -16.22 -20.07 19.95
CA ILE A 250 -16.18 -18.64 19.69
C ILE A 250 -15.31 -18.45 18.46
N VAL A 251 -15.96 -18.26 17.30
CA VAL A 251 -15.56 -17.48 16.11
C VAL A 251 -16.32 -18.10 14.94
N ILE A 252 -17.60 -17.74 14.81
CA ILE A 252 -18.32 -17.71 13.53
C ILE A 252 -19.27 -16.50 13.59
N GLY A 253 -19.00 -15.47 12.78
CA GLY A 253 -19.97 -14.41 12.44
C GLY A 253 -20.19 -13.28 13.45
N GLY A 254 -19.21 -12.98 14.31
CA GLY A 254 -19.34 -11.94 15.35
C GLY A 254 -18.86 -10.54 14.95
N THR A 255 -19.30 -9.52 15.68
CA THR A 255 -18.87 -8.11 15.48
C THR A 255 -17.37 -7.92 15.75
N LYS A 256 -16.83 -6.75 15.38
CA LYS A 256 -15.44 -6.37 15.69
C LYS A 256 -15.11 -6.53 17.18
N GLU A 257 -16.03 -6.18 18.09
CA GLU A 257 -15.81 -6.34 19.52
C GLU A 257 -15.77 -7.82 19.97
N GLU A 258 -16.57 -8.69 19.34
CA GLU A 258 -16.58 -10.14 19.63
C GLU A 258 -15.31 -10.82 19.13
N THR A 259 -14.80 -10.36 18.00
CA THR A 259 -13.53 -10.75 17.41
C THR A 259 -12.35 -10.29 18.28
N GLU A 260 -12.34 -9.02 18.71
CA GLU A 260 -11.37 -8.48 19.68
C GLU A 260 -11.40 -9.23 21.02
N LEU A 261 -12.58 -9.60 21.52
CA LEU A 261 -12.74 -10.37 22.76
C LEU A 261 -12.26 -11.83 22.60
N ALA A 262 -12.59 -12.49 21.49
CA ALA A 262 -12.11 -13.82 21.17
C ALA A 262 -10.58 -13.84 21.05
N PHE A 263 -9.99 -12.82 20.41
CA PHE A 263 -8.54 -12.67 20.31
C PHE A 263 -7.87 -12.34 21.64
N ALA A 264 -8.48 -11.53 22.50
CA ALA A 264 -8.01 -11.32 23.87
C ALA A 264 -8.07 -12.61 24.72
N LEU A 265 -9.01 -13.51 24.44
CA LEU A 265 -9.15 -14.82 25.09
C LEU A 265 -8.17 -15.87 24.53
N ILE A 266 -7.90 -15.87 23.22
CA ILE A 266 -6.83 -16.67 22.59
C ILE A 266 -5.46 -16.20 23.10
N GLY A 267 -5.22 -14.89 23.11
CA GLY A 267 -4.01 -14.27 23.67
C GLY A 267 -3.85 -14.48 25.18
N LYS A 268 -4.92 -14.85 25.91
CA LYS A 268 -4.88 -15.29 27.32
C LYS A 268 -4.75 -16.81 27.50
N SER A 269 -5.11 -17.62 26.50
CA SER A 269 -5.02 -19.09 26.56
C SER A 269 -3.79 -19.65 25.80
N ALA A 270 -3.10 -18.81 25.03
CA ALA A 270 -1.69 -18.97 24.67
C ALA A 270 -0.77 -18.85 25.91
N VAL A 271 -1.27 -18.29 27.00
CA VAL A 271 -0.58 -18.07 28.29
C VAL A 271 -0.68 -19.32 29.18
N GLU A 272 -0.16 -20.44 28.69
CA GLU A 272 0.49 -21.43 29.57
C GLU A 272 1.97 -21.61 29.19
N LEU A 273 2.44 -20.91 28.15
CA LEU A 273 3.86 -20.69 27.94
C LEU A 273 4.29 -19.50 28.79
N ASP A 274 5.37 -19.65 29.54
CA ASP A 274 6.02 -18.49 30.13
C ASP A 274 6.53 -17.53 29.04
N ASP A 275 6.80 -16.30 29.45
CA ASP A 275 7.25 -15.23 28.58
C ASP A 275 8.58 -15.57 27.85
N GLU A 276 9.47 -16.36 28.46
CA GLU A 276 10.72 -16.81 27.83
C GLU A 276 10.46 -17.83 26.71
N SER A 277 9.51 -18.75 26.90
CA SER A 277 9.03 -19.66 25.86
C SER A 277 8.37 -18.91 24.71
N THR A 278 7.61 -17.85 25.00
CA THR A 278 7.00 -16.98 23.97
C THR A 278 8.07 -16.30 23.10
N ASN A 279 9.14 -15.80 23.72
CA ASN A 279 10.27 -15.20 23.00
C ASN A 279 10.98 -16.23 22.11
N ARG A 280 11.18 -17.46 22.61
CA ARG A 280 11.79 -18.54 21.83
C ARG A 280 10.93 -18.96 20.63
N VAL A 281 9.60 -19.00 20.79
CA VAL A 281 8.65 -19.25 19.69
C VAL A 281 8.76 -18.15 18.63
N TYR A 282 8.78 -16.89 19.05
CA TYR A 282 8.95 -15.74 18.16
C TYR A 282 10.24 -15.82 17.36
N ASP A 283 11.35 -16.13 18.03
CA ASP A 283 12.67 -16.21 17.38
C ASP A 283 12.73 -17.32 16.33
N GLU A 284 12.14 -18.49 16.60
CA GLU A 284 12.08 -19.57 15.62
C GLU A 284 11.16 -19.23 14.43
N PHE A 285 10.04 -18.53 14.67
CA PHE A 285 9.18 -18.05 13.59
C PHE A 285 9.86 -16.96 12.74
N LYS A 286 10.58 -16.03 13.38
CA LYS A 286 11.41 -15.04 12.69
C LYS A 286 12.49 -15.71 11.84
N LYS A 287 13.17 -16.74 12.35
CA LYS A 287 14.17 -17.50 11.58
C LYS A 287 13.54 -18.17 10.36
N LEU A 288 12.30 -18.67 10.43
CA LEU A 288 11.58 -19.18 9.27
C LEU A 288 11.45 -18.11 8.17
N LEU A 289 11.04 -16.90 8.53
CA LEU A 289 10.85 -15.81 7.55
C LEU A 289 12.18 -15.25 7.00
N LEU A 290 13.18 -15.10 7.87
CA LEU A 290 14.48 -14.52 7.54
C LEU A 290 15.41 -15.51 6.80
N LYS A 291 15.43 -16.78 7.21
CA LYS A 291 16.38 -17.78 6.69
C LYS A 291 15.74 -18.76 5.70
N GLY A 292 14.40 -18.85 5.67
CA GLY A 292 13.68 -19.75 4.77
C GLY A 292 13.97 -19.46 3.30
N LYS A 293 14.31 -20.51 2.54
CA LYS A 293 14.36 -20.44 1.08
C LYS A 293 12.98 -20.61 0.46
N ARG A 294 12.21 -21.53 1.05
CA ARG A 294 10.80 -21.83 0.75
C ARG A 294 9.99 -21.86 2.06
N PRO A 295 9.66 -20.70 2.65
CA PRO A 295 8.91 -20.59 3.89
C PRO A 295 7.58 -21.37 3.90
N SER A 296 6.93 -21.51 2.73
CA SER A 296 5.70 -22.28 2.56
C SER A 296 5.81 -23.71 3.09
N LEU A 297 6.92 -24.41 2.85
CA LEU A 297 7.12 -25.79 3.28
C LEU A 297 7.17 -25.91 4.81
N GLY A 298 7.78 -24.92 5.47
CA GLY A 298 7.79 -24.85 6.93
C GLY A 298 6.40 -24.59 7.49
N LEU A 299 5.67 -23.63 6.94
CA LEU A 299 4.31 -23.30 7.37
C LEU A 299 3.33 -24.47 7.12
N GLU A 300 3.47 -25.17 6.01
CA GLU A 300 2.67 -26.36 5.69
C GLU A 300 3.01 -27.53 6.62
N PHE A 301 4.30 -27.73 6.95
CA PHE A 301 4.68 -28.69 8.00
C PHE A 301 4.04 -28.31 9.34
N ALA A 302 4.16 -27.06 9.78
CA ALA A 302 3.54 -26.55 11.00
C ALA A 302 2.02 -26.75 11.02
N ARG A 303 1.35 -26.58 9.88
CA ARG A 303 -0.09 -26.83 9.74
C ARG A 303 -0.42 -28.31 9.93
N ARG A 304 0.29 -29.21 9.26
CA ARG A 304 0.07 -30.67 9.34
C ARG A 304 0.26 -31.27 10.73
N ILE A 305 1.09 -30.64 11.56
CA ILE A 305 1.33 -31.07 12.95
C ILE A 305 0.53 -30.26 13.99
N GLY A 306 -0.33 -29.32 13.57
CA GLY A 306 -1.21 -28.55 14.46
C GLY A 306 -0.56 -27.33 15.14
N VAL A 307 0.67 -26.94 14.77
CA VAL A 307 1.33 -25.72 15.28
C VAL A 307 0.57 -24.46 14.85
N ILE A 308 0.11 -24.39 13.59
CA ILE A 308 -0.63 -23.24 13.07
C ILE A 308 -1.96 -23.06 13.83
N ASP A 309 -2.74 -24.13 13.97
CA ASP A 309 -4.02 -24.11 14.70
C ASP A 309 -3.85 -23.69 16.16
N ARG A 310 -2.68 -23.99 16.74
CA ARG A 310 -2.38 -23.71 18.14
C ARG A 310 -1.87 -22.30 18.39
N TYR A 311 -0.93 -21.83 17.58
CA TYR A 311 -0.20 -20.59 17.83
C TYR A 311 -0.61 -19.45 16.90
N PHE A 312 -1.16 -19.77 15.73
CA PHE A 312 -1.46 -18.81 14.67
C PHE A 312 -2.86 -19.04 14.06
N PRO A 313 -3.94 -19.05 14.87
CA PRO A 313 -5.29 -19.41 14.41
C PRO A 313 -5.82 -18.52 13.28
N TRP A 314 -5.37 -17.27 13.17
CA TRP A 314 -5.69 -16.39 12.04
C TRP A 314 -5.32 -17.01 10.69
N LEU A 315 -4.20 -17.74 10.62
CA LEU A 315 -3.76 -18.38 9.39
C LEU A 315 -4.57 -19.66 9.09
N THR A 316 -5.14 -20.32 10.11
CA THR A 316 -6.02 -21.49 9.92
C THR A 316 -7.26 -21.12 9.11
N GLU A 317 -7.86 -19.96 9.33
CA GLU A 317 -9.07 -19.51 8.62
C GLU A 317 -8.84 -19.35 7.10
N LEU A 318 -7.61 -19.07 6.68
CA LEU A 318 -7.27 -18.98 5.26
C LEU A 318 -7.44 -20.33 4.53
N THR A 319 -7.36 -21.46 5.25
CA THR A 319 -7.46 -22.80 4.67
C THR A 319 -8.87 -23.14 4.18
N ILE A 320 -9.89 -22.46 4.72
CA ILE A 320 -11.30 -22.65 4.37
C ILE A 320 -11.90 -21.43 3.66
N THR A 321 -11.12 -20.37 3.46
CA THR A 321 -11.56 -19.17 2.77
C THR A 321 -11.44 -19.36 1.26
N ASP A 322 -12.56 -19.61 0.60
CA ASP A 322 -12.65 -19.75 -0.85
C ASP A 322 -12.31 -18.44 -1.58
N GLN A 323 -11.80 -18.57 -2.81
CA GLN A 323 -11.50 -17.44 -3.69
C GLN A 323 -12.06 -17.67 -5.09
N GLU A 324 -12.24 -16.58 -5.83
CA GLU A 324 -12.75 -16.64 -7.21
C GLU A 324 -11.74 -17.31 -8.14
N TYR A 325 -12.10 -18.47 -8.69
CA TYR A 325 -11.17 -19.34 -9.44
C TYR A 325 -10.56 -18.65 -10.67
N SER A 326 -11.30 -17.77 -11.35
CA SER A 326 -10.78 -17.05 -12.53
C SER A 326 -9.58 -16.15 -12.21
N TRP A 327 -9.52 -15.65 -10.97
CA TRP A 327 -8.44 -14.79 -10.48
C TRP A 327 -7.42 -15.56 -9.64
N HIS A 328 -7.89 -16.60 -8.94
CA HIS A 328 -7.14 -17.41 -7.98
C HIS A 328 -7.23 -18.91 -8.33
N PRO A 329 -6.56 -19.36 -9.41
CA PRO A 329 -6.57 -20.76 -9.82
C PRO A 329 -5.92 -21.72 -8.79
N GLU A 330 -5.17 -21.19 -7.83
CA GLU A 330 -4.57 -21.89 -6.68
C GLU A 330 -5.60 -22.45 -5.69
N GLY A 331 -6.81 -21.89 -5.66
CA GLY A 331 -7.87 -22.24 -4.73
C GLY A 331 -7.98 -21.25 -3.55
N ASN A 332 -7.96 -21.78 -2.33
CA ASN A 332 -8.23 -20.99 -1.11
C ASN A 332 -7.14 -19.95 -0.80
N ALA A 333 -7.44 -19.05 0.15
CA ALA A 333 -6.53 -18.01 0.59
C ALA A 333 -5.21 -18.59 1.15
N TRP A 334 -5.23 -19.74 1.83
CA TRP A 334 -4.01 -20.38 2.34
C TRP A 334 -3.02 -20.72 1.22
N ASN A 335 -3.50 -21.40 0.17
CA ASN A 335 -2.67 -21.78 -0.96
C ASN A 335 -2.05 -20.55 -1.63
N HIS A 336 -2.84 -19.48 -1.76
CA HIS A 336 -2.36 -18.20 -2.26
C HIS A 336 -1.25 -17.63 -1.37
N THR A 337 -1.50 -17.44 -0.08
CA THR A 337 -0.51 -16.92 0.88
C THR A 337 0.78 -17.76 0.90
N MET A 338 0.69 -19.08 0.78
CA MET A 338 1.88 -19.95 0.69
C MET A 338 2.69 -19.70 -0.59
N GLN A 339 2.03 -19.41 -1.71
CA GLN A 339 2.73 -19.05 -2.93
C GLN A 339 3.36 -17.65 -2.85
N VAL A 340 2.61 -16.70 -2.30
CA VAL A 340 3.07 -15.32 -2.07
C VAL A 340 4.30 -15.27 -1.16
N ILE A 341 4.31 -16.00 -0.05
CA ILE A 341 5.42 -15.96 0.91
C ILE A 341 6.73 -16.55 0.35
N ASP A 342 6.63 -17.54 -0.54
CA ASP A 342 7.77 -18.08 -1.27
C ASP A 342 8.29 -17.07 -2.31
N ALA A 343 7.39 -16.36 -3.01
CA ALA A 343 7.75 -15.28 -3.92
C ALA A 343 8.43 -14.10 -3.19
N ALA A 344 7.89 -13.70 -2.03
CA ALA A 344 8.46 -12.66 -1.19
C ALA A 344 9.88 -13.01 -0.72
N ALA A 345 10.11 -14.28 -0.33
CA ALA A 345 11.43 -14.76 0.03
C ALA A 345 12.44 -14.72 -1.13
N GLU A 346 11.98 -14.89 -2.38
CA GLU A 346 12.81 -14.70 -3.56
C GLU A 346 13.09 -13.23 -3.84
N ILE A 347 12.07 -12.37 -3.79
CA ILE A 347 12.22 -10.92 -3.98
C ILE A 347 13.22 -10.35 -2.97
N ALA A 348 13.09 -10.71 -1.68
CA ALA A 348 14.04 -10.28 -0.65
C ALA A 348 15.49 -10.67 -0.96
N ARG A 349 15.72 -11.85 -1.57
CA ARG A 349 17.06 -12.28 -2.01
C ARG A 349 17.53 -11.52 -3.25
N ARG A 350 16.65 -11.32 -4.23
CA ARG A 350 16.92 -10.57 -5.47
C ARG A 350 17.36 -9.14 -5.15
N GLU A 351 16.62 -8.49 -4.26
CA GLU A 351 16.85 -7.09 -3.84
C GLU A 351 17.91 -6.93 -2.75
N LYS A 352 18.49 -8.04 -2.26
CA LYS A 352 19.50 -8.06 -1.18
C LYS A 352 19.04 -7.30 0.06
N MET A 353 17.78 -7.48 0.44
CA MET A 353 17.19 -6.83 1.61
C MET A 353 17.94 -7.22 2.89
N ASN A 354 18.09 -6.25 3.79
CA ASN A 354 18.55 -6.55 5.15
C ASN A 354 17.46 -7.28 5.95
N ASP A 355 17.79 -7.74 7.16
CA ASP A 355 16.87 -8.54 7.98
C ASP A 355 15.57 -7.78 8.33
N GLU A 356 15.63 -6.47 8.54
CA GLU A 356 14.46 -5.65 8.84
C GLU A 356 13.55 -5.48 7.61
N GLU A 357 14.12 -5.09 6.47
CA GLU A 357 13.40 -4.96 5.20
C GLU A 357 12.73 -6.30 4.84
N ARG A 358 13.49 -7.40 4.95
CA ARG A 358 12.97 -8.74 4.69
C ARG A 358 11.86 -9.12 5.65
N LEU A 359 12.06 -8.97 6.97
CA LEU A 359 11.03 -9.32 7.95
C LEU A 359 9.75 -8.51 7.73
N THR A 360 9.89 -7.23 7.40
CA THR A 360 8.77 -6.33 7.07
C THR A 360 7.99 -6.84 5.86
N LEU A 361 8.67 -7.17 4.76
CA LEU A 361 8.04 -7.74 3.56
C LEU A 361 7.32 -9.05 3.90
N MET A 362 8.00 -9.99 4.57
CA MET A 362 7.45 -11.31 4.88
C MET A 362 6.22 -11.24 5.80
N LEU A 363 6.20 -10.33 6.77
CA LEU A 363 5.06 -10.15 7.67
C LEU A 363 3.89 -9.42 6.98
N ALA A 364 4.16 -8.43 6.13
CA ALA A 364 3.13 -7.81 5.31
C ALA A 364 2.45 -8.84 4.40
N GLU A 365 3.24 -9.77 3.85
CA GLU A 365 2.73 -10.82 2.96
C GLU A 365 2.02 -11.96 3.69
N LEU A 366 2.37 -12.28 4.93
CA LEU A 366 1.50 -13.14 5.75
C LEU A 366 0.21 -12.44 6.15
N GLY A 367 0.24 -11.11 6.20
CA GLY A 367 -0.85 -10.27 6.67
C GLY A 367 -1.89 -9.86 5.62
N HIS A 368 -1.51 -9.77 4.33
CA HIS A 368 -2.35 -9.18 3.27
C HIS A 368 -3.72 -9.83 3.14
N ASP A 369 -3.79 -11.14 3.32
CA ASP A 369 -5.02 -11.93 3.17
C ASP A 369 -5.75 -12.23 4.49
N LEU A 370 -5.21 -11.82 5.64
CA LEU A 370 -5.83 -12.08 6.94
C LEU A 370 -7.24 -11.48 7.06
N GLY A 371 -7.55 -10.42 6.31
CA GLY A 371 -8.88 -9.82 6.27
C GLY A 371 -9.90 -10.56 5.41
N LYS A 372 -9.49 -11.52 4.57
CA LYS A 372 -10.42 -12.23 3.68
C LYS A 372 -11.47 -13.07 4.43
N PRO A 373 -11.15 -13.85 5.47
CA PRO A 373 -12.15 -14.66 6.18
C PRO A 373 -13.38 -13.87 6.66
N THR A 374 -13.20 -12.63 7.10
CA THR A 374 -14.28 -11.78 7.65
C THR A 374 -14.98 -10.92 6.60
N THR A 375 -14.37 -10.73 5.43
CA THR A 375 -14.90 -9.85 4.36
C THR A 375 -15.41 -10.61 3.14
N THR A 376 -15.12 -11.90 3.03
CA THR A 376 -15.48 -12.72 1.88
C THR A 376 -16.97 -13.02 1.86
N LYS A 377 -17.62 -12.72 0.72
CA LYS A 377 -19.04 -12.93 0.48
C LYS A 377 -19.29 -13.31 -0.98
N LEU A 378 -20.46 -13.88 -1.25
CA LEU A 378 -20.96 -14.05 -2.61
C LEU A 378 -21.63 -12.74 -3.05
N ALA A 379 -21.20 -12.20 -4.18
CA ALA A 379 -21.77 -11.01 -4.79
C ALA A 379 -22.21 -11.30 -6.22
N TRP A 380 -23.28 -10.66 -6.66
CA TRP A 380 -23.71 -10.70 -8.06
C TRP A 380 -22.95 -9.61 -8.84
N LYS A 381 -22.19 -10.01 -9.87
CA LYS A 381 -21.48 -9.09 -10.77
C LYS A 381 -21.78 -9.44 -12.23
N GLU A 382 -21.81 -8.42 -13.07
CA GLU A 382 -21.89 -8.59 -14.52
C GLU A 382 -20.51 -8.97 -15.06
N VAL A 383 -20.40 -10.14 -15.69
CA VAL A 383 -19.16 -10.66 -16.25
C VAL A 383 -19.43 -11.10 -17.69
N GLY A 384 -18.97 -10.28 -18.65
CA GLY A 384 -19.18 -10.53 -20.08
C GLY A 384 -20.65 -10.37 -20.53
N GLY A 385 -21.39 -9.43 -19.94
CA GLY A 385 -22.81 -9.18 -20.26
C GLY A 385 -23.82 -10.08 -19.54
N GLU A 386 -23.35 -10.99 -18.66
CA GLU A 386 -24.20 -11.88 -17.88
C GLU A 386 -23.99 -11.70 -16.38
N MET A 387 -25.07 -11.72 -15.61
CA MET A 387 -25.02 -11.67 -14.15
C MET A 387 -24.59 -13.03 -13.58
N LYS A 388 -23.45 -13.05 -12.89
CA LYS A 388 -22.88 -14.25 -12.25
C LYS A 388 -22.64 -14.00 -10.77
N GLN A 389 -22.82 -15.03 -9.95
CA GLN A 389 -22.33 -15.00 -8.57
C GLN A 389 -20.83 -15.21 -8.60
N VAL A 390 -20.11 -14.30 -7.95
CA VAL A 390 -18.66 -14.34 -7.80
C VAL A 390 -18.30 -14.18 -6.32
N VAL A 391 -17.18 -14.75 -5.93
CA VAL A 391 -16.62 -14.56 -4.58
C VAL A 391 -15.90 -13.21 -4.53
N THR A 392 -16.23 -12.35 -3.57
CA THR A 392 -15.55 -11.06 -3.36
C THR A 392 -15.15 -10.86 -1.91
N SER A 393 -14.02 -10.19 -1.70
CA SER A 393 -13.46 -9.86 -0.38
C SER A 393 -13.20 -8.36 -0.29
N ASP A 394 -14.26 -7.56 -0.47
CA ASP A 394 -14.15 -6.10 -0.51
C ASP A 394 -13.77 -5.56 0.88
N GLY A 395 -12.71 -4.76 0.97
CA GLY A 395 -12.20 -4.18 2.24
C GLY A 395 -11.27 -5.08 3.06
N HIS A 396 -10.86 -6.23 2.51
CA HIS A 396 -9.92 -7.15 3.19
C HIS A 396 -8.54 -6.54 3.46
N ASP A 397 -8.12 -5.55 2.67
CA ASP A 397 -6.86 -4.82 2.83
C ASP A 397 -6.83 -4.01 4.13
N MET A 398 -7.89 -3.26 4.40
CA MET A 398 -8.03 -2.47 5.62
C MET A 398 -8.19 -3.35 6.87
N GLU A 399 -9.01 -4.39 6.78
CA GLU A 399 -9.19 -5.36 7.87
C GLU A 399 -7.91 -6.17 8.12
N GLY A 400 -7.25 -6.59 7.04
CA GLY A 400 -5.97 -7.29 7.05
C GLY A 400 -4.88 -6.47 7.73
N GLY A 401 -4.83 -5.15 7.53
CA GLY A 401 -3.88 -4.26 8.19
C GLY A 401 -4.00 -4.26 9.71
N TRP A 402 -5.24 -4.23 10.22
CA TRP A 402 -5.50 -4.37 11.65
C TRP A 402 -5.11 -5.78 12.16
N LEU A 403 -5.58 -6.84 11.48
CA LEU A 403 -5.28 -8.23 11.85
C LEU A 403 -3.78 -8.54 11.80
N SER A 404 -3.02 -7.94 10.88
CA SER A 404 -1.56 -8.07 10.80
C SER A 404 -0.88 -7.50 12.05
N THR A 405 -1.41 -6.39 12.58
CA THR A 405 -0.90 -5.77 13.80
C THR A 405 -1.18 -6.67 15.00
N GLU A 406 -2.39 -7.22 15.09
CA GLU A 406 -2.78 -8.15 16.16
C GLU A 406 -2.04 -9.48 16.08
N PHE A 407 -1.84 -10.00 14.88
CA PHE A 407 -0.97 -11.14 14.62
C PHE A 407 0.40 -10.88 15.24
N ILE A 408 1.09 -9.80 14.85
CA ILE A 408 2.41 -9.47 15.44
C ILE A 408 2.35 -9.32 16.96
N ASN A 409 1.31 -8.67 17.51
CA ASN A 409 1.15 -8.48 18.96
C ASN A 409 0.96 -9.80 19.73
N ALA A 410 0.35 -10.80 19.10
CA ALA A 410 0.02 -12.07 19.74
C ALA A 410 1.26 -12.93 20.02
N PHE A 411 2.33 -12.78 19.23
CA PHE A 411 3.53 -13.61 19.36
C PHE A 411 4.85 -12.82 19.47
N ALA A 412 4.87 -11.50 19.28
CA ALA A 412 6.05 -10.69 19.58
C ALA A 412 6.28 -10.57 21.11
N PRO A 413 7.54 -10.49 21.57
CA PRO A 413 7.87 -10.28 22.97
C PRO A 413 7.10 -9.10 23.55
N LYS A 414 6.33 -9.33 24.61
CA LYS A 414 5.78 -8.22 25.40
C LYS A 414 6.95 -7.58 26.11
N ALA A 415 7.17 -6.30 25.85
CA ALA A 415 8.24 -5.50 26.45
C ALA A 415 8.34 -5.79 27.96
N TYR A 416 9.42 -6.44 28.38
CA TYR A 416 9.73 -6.50 29.79
C TYR A 416 10.17 -5.13 30.25
N VAL A 417 9.51 -4.62 31.30
CA VAL A 417 10.05 -3.50 32.07
C VAL A 417 11.28 -4.03 32.80
N LYS A 418 12.46 -3.98 32.15
CA LYS A 418 13.71 -4.13 32.87
C LYS A 418 13.92 -2.83 33.64
N ILE A 419 13.62 -2.88 34.93
CA ILE A 419 13.86 -1.78 35.85
C ILE A 419 15.37 -1.69 36.08
N GLU A 420 16.08 -0.93 35.25
CA GLU A 420 17.46 -0.55 35.54
C GLU A 420 17.46 0.81 36.26
N ARG A 421 18.27 0.91 37.31
CA ARG A 421 18.56 2.18 37.97
C ARG A 421 19.60 2.90 37.14
N ASP A 422 19.34 4.14 36.77
CA ASP A 422 20.38 4.98 36.19
C ASP A 422 21.49 5.26 37.23
N VAL A 423 22.55 5.94 36.80
CA VAL A 423 23.66 6.37 37.67
C VAL A 423 23.24 7.25 38.85
N ASN A 424 22.00 7.76 38.87
CA ASN A 424 21.43 8.57 39.94
C ASN A 424 20.42 7.80 40.82
N GLY A 425 20.15 6.53 40.52
CA GLY A 425 19.23 5.70 41.30
C GLY A 425 17.75 5.87 40.94
N GLU A 426 17.41 6.57 39.85
CA GLU A 426 16.04 6.71 39.36
C GLU A 426 15.63 5.51 38.49
N TYR A 427 14.36 5.11 38.60
CA TYR A 427 13.79 4.03 37.82
C TYR A 427 13.49 4.49 36.39
N VAL A 428 14.24 3.97 35.41
CA VAL A 428 13.93 4.19 33.99
C VAL A 428 13.25 2.93 33.46
N GLY A 429 11.95 3.03 33.16
CA GLY A 429 11.22 1.94 32.52
C GLY A 429 11.59 1.88 31.04
N LEU A 430 12.20 0.79 30.59
CA LEU A 430 12.29 0.51 29.16
C LEU A 430 10.89 0.13 28.65
N HIS A 431 10.34 1.02 27.83
CA HIS A 431 9.15 0.78 27.04
C HIS A 431 9.45 -0.25 25.94
N GLU A 432 8.40 -0.76 25.29
CA GLU A 432 8.46 -1.49 24.03
C GLU A 432 9.63 -1.08 23.15
N THR A 433 10.42 -2.07 22.72
CA THR A 433 11.56 -1.85 21.82
C THR A 433 11.07 -1.08 20.61
N ASP A 434 11.71 0.07 20.33
CA ASP A 434 11.27 0.99 19.28
C ASP A 434 11.12 0.28 17.92
N PHE A 435 11.91 -0.78 17.71
CA PHE A 435 11.87 -1.67 16.55
C PHE A 435 10.51 -2.33 16.31
N GLU A 436 9.92 -3.04 17.27
CA GLU A 436 8.64 -3.77 17.10
C GLU A 436 7.49 -2.80 16.81
N LYS A 437 7.52 -1.62 17.43
CA LYS A 437 6.58 -0.54 17.16
C LYS A 437 6.73 0.04 15.77
N GLU A 438 7.96 0.13 15.26
CA GLU A 438 8.22 0.53 13.88
C GLU A 438 7.75 -0.56 12.90
N LEU A 439 8.12 -1.82 13.16
CA LEU A 439 7.75 -2.98 12.34
C LEU A 439 6.24 -3.09 12.16
N ARG A 440 5.45 -2.97 13.23
CA ARG A 440 3.97 -2.98 13.12
C ARG A 440 3.42 -1.85 12.29
N ARG A 441 3.98 -0.63 12.43
CA ARG A 441 3.56 0.53 11.63
C ARG A 441 3.84 0.29 10.15
N LYS A 442 5.03 -0.21 9.81
CA LYS A 442 5.42 -0.57 8.44
C LYS A 442 4.53 -1.68 7.87
N VAL A 443 4.37 -2.79 8.59
CA VAL A 443 3.56 -3.93 8.16
C VAL A 443 2.11 -3.49 7.94
N LYS A 444 1.50 -2.80 8.91
CA LYS A 444 0.12 -2.31 8.81
C LYS A 444 -0.10 -1.48 7.55
N ILE A 445 0.72 -0.46 7.30
CA ILE A 445 0.50 0.43 6.15
C ILE A 445 0.74 -0.29 4.82
N LEU A 446 1.68 -1.23 4.77
CA LEU A 446 1.94 -2.02 3.55
C LEU A 446 0.74 -2.93 3.25
N THR A 447 0.22 -3.61 4.27
CA THR A 447 -0.98 -4.43 4.18
C THR A 447 -2.20 -3.61 3.77
N GLU A 448 -2.44 -2.44 4.36
CA GLU A 448 -3.60 -1.58 4.02
C GLU A 448 -3.55 -1.01 2.59
N ARG A 449 -2.38 -1.04 1.94
CA ARG A 449 -2.15 -0.32 0.68
C ARG A 449 -1.69 -1.23 -0.45
N HIS A 450 -1.55 -2.54 -0.23
CA HIS A 450 -0.96 -3.48 -1.18
C HIS A 450 -1.69 -3.52 -2.53
N MET A 451 -3.00 -3.24 -2.55
CA MET A 451 -3.80 -3.16 -3.78
C MET A 451 -3.69 -1.81 -4.50
N GLN A 452 -3.27 -0.76 -3.81
CA GLN A 452 -3.38 0.61 -4.30
C GLN A 452 -2.48 0.89 -5.52
N LEU A 453 -1.27 0.32 -5.56
CA LEU A 453 -0.36 0.51 -6.70
C LEU A 453 -0.93 -0.05 -8.00
N LYS A 454 -1.53 -1.24 -7.95
CA LYS A 454 -2.17 -1.85 -9.11
C LYS A 454 -3.36 -1.03 -9.58
N SER A 455 -4.22 -0.57 -8.66
CA SER A 455 -5.36 0.28 -9.01
C SER A 455 -4.93 1.58 -9.66
N LEU A 456 -3.87 2.23 -9.16
CA LEU A 456 -3.33 3.45 -9.76
C LEU A 456 -2.77 3.22 -11.16
N TYR A 457 -2.08 2.09 -11.39
CA TYR A 457 -1.57 1.73 -12.70
C TYR A 457 -2.72 1.52 -13.71
N LEU A 458 -3.76 0.77 -13.33
CA LEU A 458 -4.92 0.53 -14.21
C LEU A 458 -5.64 1.83 -14.58
N LEU A 459 -5.91 2.68 -13.59
CA LEU A 459 -6.51 4.01 -13.81
C LEU A 459 -5.66 4.86 -14.75
N PHE A 460 -4.34 4.89 -14.56
CA PHE A 460 -3.43 5.59 -15.46
C PHE A 460 -3.52 5.08 -16.91
N MET A 461 -3.61 3.75 -17.10
CA MET A 461 -3.71 3.15 -18.43
C MET A 461 -5.03 3.46 -19.14
N GLU A 462 -6.13 3.60 -18.40
CA GLU A 462 -7.43 4.07 -18.92
C GLU A 462 -7.38 5.54 -19.28
N GLU A 463 -6.96 6.41 -18.34
CA GLU A 463 -6.93 7.86 -18.55
C GLU A 463 -5.97 8.28 -19.66
N ARG A 464 -4.83 7.59 -19.81
CA ARG A 464 -3.83 7.89 -20.85
C ARG A 464 -4.40 7.74 -22.26
N GLN A 465 -5.40 6.89 -22.46
CA GLN A 465 -6.07 6.74 -23.77
C GLN A 465 -6.91 7.97 -24.13
N ILE A 466 -7.36 8.72 -23.12
CA ILE A 466 -8.14 9.94 -23.27
C ILE A 466 -7.19 11.15 -23.39
N ASN A 467 -6.28 11.30 -22.42
CA ASN A 467 -5.33 12.41 -22.38
C ASN A 467 -4.07 12.03 -21.57
N GLN A 468 -2.95 11.88 -22.27
CA GLN A 468 -1.68 11.47 -21.67
C GLN A 468 -1.17 12.44 -20.60
N ASP A 469 -1.23 13.75 -20.85
CA ASP A 469 -0.66 14.74 -19.92
C ASP A 469 -1.47 14.79 -18.61
N VAL A 470 -2.80 14.71 -18.72
CA VAL A 470 -3.70 14.67 -17.55
C VAL A 470 -3.47 13.38 -16.75
N ALA A 471 -3.36 12.23 -17.42
CA ALA A 471 -3.13 10.95 -16.77
C ALA A 471 -1.80 10.93 -15.99
N VAL A 472 -0.71 11.44 -16.60
CA VAL A 472 0.60 11.56 -15.94
C VAL A 472 0.51 12.45 -14.70
N LYS A 473 -0.17 13.60 -14.82
CA LYS A 473 -0.33 14.54 -13.71
C LYS A 473 -1.12 13.93 -12.54
N LYS A 474 -2.24 13.26 -12.82
CA LYS A 474 -3.06 12.56 -11.81
C LYS A 474 -2.29 11.40 -11.15
N ALA A 475 -1.55 10.62 -11.93
CA ALA A 475 -0.70 9.53 -11.44
C ALA A 475 0.37 10.04 -10.47
N ARG A 476 1.14 11.08 -10.84
CA ARG A 476 2.17 11.67 -9.97
C ARG A 476 1.59 12.19 -8.67
N ARG A 477 0.47 12.91 -8.73
CA ARG A 477 -0.20 13.41 -7.52
C ARG A 477 -0.62 12.28 -6.59
N SER A 478 -1.14 11.19 -7.13
CA SER A 478 -1.57 10.03 -6.35
C SER A 478 -0.39 9.25 -5.76
N LEU A 479 0.66 9.02 -6.56
CA LEU A 479 1.89 8.35 -6.12
C LEU A 479 2.67 9.17 -5.09
N GLY A 480 2.77 10.49 -5.26
CA GLY A 480 3.43 11.38 -4.31
C GLY A 480 2.78 11.34 -2.92
N LYS A 481 1.44 11.39 -2.87
CA LYS A 481 0.69 11.22 -1.60
C LYS A 481 0.92 9.85 -0.96
N LEU A 482 0.86 8.79 -1.76
CA LEU A 482 1.11 7.43 -1.30
C LEU A 482 2.54 7.30 -0.74
N ALA A 483 3.54 7.80 -1.46
CA ALA A 483 4.93 7.81 -1.03
C ALA A 483 5.11 8.57 0.30
N ARG A 484 4.47 9.73 0.45
CA ARG A 484 4.49 10.47 1.73
C ARG A 484 3.87 9.68 2.87
N LYS A 485 2.68 9.10 2.66
CA LYS A 485 1.97 8.31 3.68
C LYS A 485 2.78 7.08 4.11
N LEU A 486 3.48 6.44 3.19
CA LEU A 486 4.40 5.33 3.46
C LEU A 486 5.63 5.79 4.26
N ALA A 487 6.24 6.91 3.88
CA ALA A 487 7.40 7.47 4.59
C ALA A 487 7.06 7.90 6.03
N GLU A 488 5.88 8.47 6.26
CA GLU A 488 5.37 8.81 7.61
C GLU A 488 5.24 7.58 8.53
N ASN A 489 5.18 6.38 7.95
CA ASN A 489 5.11 5.09 8.65
C ASN A 489 6.45 4.31 8.62
N GLY A 490 7.55 4.93 8.17
CA GLY A 490 8.89 4.32 8.18
C GLY A 490 9.16 3.34 7.02
N THR A 491 8.37 3.39 5.96
CA THR A 491 8.54 2.55 4.75
C THR A 491 8.51 3.40 3.49
N ASN A 492 8.48 2.80 2.30
CA ASN A 492 8.47 3.53 1.03
C ASN A 492 7.68 2.79 -0.06
N VAL A 493 7.47 3.47 -1.19
CA VAL A 493 6.70 2.94 -2.33
C VAL A 493 7.31 1.67 -2.93
N PHE A 494 8.64 1.50 -2.83
CA PHE A 494 9.33 0.32 -3.36
C PHE A 494 9.09 -0.90 -2.47
N MET A 495 9.05 -0.75 -1.14
CA MET A 495 8.60 -1.82 -0.26
C MET A 495 7.16 -2.25 -0.59
N LEU A 496 6.27 -1.29 -0.86
CA LEU A 496 4.91 -1.59 -1.29
C LEU A 496 4.86 -2.29 -2.65
N SER A 497 5.72 -1.89 -3.59
CA SER A 497 5.80 -2.52 -4.91
C SER A 497 6.24 -3.98 -4.80
N PHE A 498 7.15 -4.32 -3.90
CA PHE A 498 7.54 -5.70 -3.65
C PHE A 498 6.40 -6.54 -3.05
N VAL A 499 5.55 -5.94 -2.21
CA VAL A 499 4.34 -6.61 -1.69
C VAL A 499 3.35 -6.89 -2.84
N THR A 500 3.06 -5.88 -3.65
CA THR A 500 2.18 -6.04 -4.82
C THR A 500 2.74 -7.05 -5.82
N GLU A 501 4.06 -7.11 -5.98
CA GLU A 501 4.71 -8.08 -6.86
C GLU A 501 4.55 -9.52 -6.36
N ALA A 502 4.76 -9.78 -5.07
CA ALA A 502 4.66 -11.13 -4.52
C ALA A 502 3.20 -11.63 -4.49
N ASP A 503 2.22 -10.80 -4.15
CA ASP A 503 0.78 -11.11 -4.31
C ASP A 503 0.49 -11.61 -5.75
N GLN A 504 0.91 -10.85 -6.76
CA GLN A 504 0.63 -11.22 -8.16
C GLN A 504 1.33 -12.51 -8.59
N ARG A 505 2.57 -12.74 -8.13
CA ARG A 505 3.30 -13.99 -8.37
C ARG A 505 2.67 -15.19 -7.65
N GLY A 506 1.86 -14.96 -6.62
CA GLY A 506 1.17 -15.99 -5.83
C GLY A 506 -0.08 -16.61 -6.47
N ARG A 507 -0.42 -16.24 -7.72
CA ARG A 507 -1.65 -16.67 -8.40
C ARG A 507 -1.39 -17.77 -9.42
N ASN A 508 -0.94 -18.95 -9.00
CA ASN A 508 -0.63 -20.07 -9.91
C ASN A 508 -1.65 -21.21 -9.83
N GLY A 509 -1.76 -22.01 -10.89
CA GLY A 509 -2.59 -23.22 -10.86
C GLY A 509 -2.22 -24.18 -9.72
N LYS A 510 -3.17 -25.02 -9.30
CA LYS A 510 -2.96 -26.01 -8.23
C LYS A 510 -1.72 -26.88 -8.51
N GLY A 511 -0.82 -26.94 -7.53
CA GLY A 511 0.41 -27.74 -7.59
C GLY A 511 1.60 -27.05 -8.25
N ASN A 512 1.43 -25.85 -8.81
CA ASN A 512 2.50 -25.10 -9.44
C ASN A 512 3.31 -24.31 -8.40
N SER A 513 4.60 -24.13 -8.69
CA SER A 513 5.48 -23.25 -7.93
C SER A 513 5.16 -21.78 -8.23
N PRO A 514 5.35 -20.86 -7.25
CA PRO A 514 5.26 -19.40 -7.46
C PRO A 514 6.09 -18.85 -8.63
N LEU A 515 7.05 -19.64 -9.11
CA LEU A 515 8.02 -19.29 -10.16
C LEU A 515 7.67 -19.85 -11.53
N GLU A 516 6.57 -20.61 -11.65
CA GLU A 516 6.24 -21.34 -12.88
C GLU A 516 5.30 -20.58 -13.82
N ARG A 517 4.60 -19.54 -13.36
CA ARG A 517 4.05 -18.55 -14.30
C ARG A 517 5.22 -17.77 -14.89
N GLY A 518 5.37 -17.84 -16.21
CA GLY A 518 6.11 -16.80 -16.94
C GLY A 518 5.61 -15.45 -16.44
N ALA A 519 6.55 -14.56 -16.09
CA ALA A 519 6.28 -13.24 -15.50
C ALA A 519 4.96 -12.69 -16.04
N VAL A 520 3.99 -12.43 -15.16
CA VAL A 520 2.74 -11.78 -15.54
C VAL A 520 3.13 -10.61 -16.44
N GLU A 521 2.72 -10.58 -17.71
CA GLU A 521 3.22 -9.58 -18.67
C GLU A 521 3.00 -8.14 -18.16
N ASP A 522 1.97 -7.95 -17.33
CA ASP A 522 1.69 -6.70 -16.62
C ASP A 522 2.76 -6.31 -15.58
N LEU A 523 3.46 -7.26 -14.96
CA LEU A 523 4.45 -7.00 -13.88
C LEU A 523 5.59 -6.09 -14.34
N VAL A 524 6.12 -6.37 -15.52
CA VAL A 524 7.25 -5.59 -16.09
C VAL A 524 6.77 -4.18 -16.44
N ASN A 525 5.56 -4.04 -16.97
CA ASN A 525 5.02 -2.77 -17.41
C ASN A 525 4.71 -1.83 -16.24
N TRP A 526 4.09 -2.32 -15.16
CA TRP A 526 3.76 -1.46 -14.02
C TRP A 526 5.00 -1.09 -13.19
N GLN A 527 6.00 -1.96 -13.06
CA GLN A 527 7.25 -1.60 -12.38
C GLN A 527 8.05 -0.56 -13.16
N THR A 528 8.08 -0.69 -14.49
CA THR A 528 8.70 0.31 -15.37
C THR A 528 7.98 1.64 -15.23
N TRP A 529 6.64 1.65 -15.30
CA TRP A 529 5.82 2.83 -15.08
C TRP A 529 6.07 3.48 -13.72
N LEU A 530 6.12 2.70 -12.63
CA LEU A 530 6.40 3.23 -11.30
C LEU A 530 7.79 3.90 -11.26
N ASN A 531 8.82 3.26 -11.80
CA ASN A 531 10.17 3.82 -11.84
C ASN A 531 10.22 5.13 -12.64
N GLU A 532 9.56 5.18 -13.81
CA GLU A 532 9.44 6.38 -14.62
C GLU A 532 8.78 7.52 -13.83
N MET A 533 7.59 7.27 -13.28
CA MET A 533 6.82 8.27 -12.53
C MET A 533 7.58 8.80 -11.31
N MET A 534 8.31 7.94 -10.58
CA MET A 534 9.02 8.32 -9.37
C MET A 534 10.37 9.01 -9.65
N SER A 535 11.02 8.68 -10.77
CA SER A 535 12.29 9.30 -11.15
C SER A 535 12.15 10.79 -11.44
N GLU A 536 11.05 11.21 -12.06
CA GLU A 536 10.80 12.60 -12.44
C GLU A 536 10.48 13.52 -11.27
N VAL A 537 10.03 12.95 -10.13
CA VAL A 537 9.73 13.68 -8.89
C VAL A 537 10.82 13.48 -7.83
N GLU A 538 11.96 12.92 -8.23
CA GLU A 538 13.13 12.63 -7.38
C GLU A 538 12.85 11.72 -6.17
N ILE A 539 11.75 10.97 -6.18
CA ILE A 539 11.42 10.04 -5.09
C ILE A 539 12.16 8.72 -5.34
N LYS A 540 13.14 8.43 -4.48
CA LYS A 540 13.88 7.15 -4.45
C LYS A 540 13.44 6.37 -3.21
N LYS A 541 14.39 5.77 -2.47
CA LYS A 541 14.08 5.18 -1.15
C LYS A 541 13.58 6.22 -0.13
N GLU A 542 13.96 7.49 -0.32
CA GLU A 542 13.59 8.62 0.53
C GLU A 542 12.83 9.68 -0.27
N LEU A 543 12.04 10.49 0.43
CA LEU A 543 11.35 11.64 -0.15
C LEU A 543 12.34 12.80 -0.37
N PRO A 544 12.12 13.63 -1.39
CA PRO A 544 12.88 14.86 -1.56
C PRO A 544 12.68 15.82 -0.38
N GLU A 545 13.66 16.70 -0.14
CA GLU A 545 13.53 17.76 0.85
C GLU A 545 12.40 18.72 0.47
N LYS A 546 11.70 19.25 1.48
CA LYS A 546 10.65 20.25 1.26
C LYS A 546 11.29 21.54 0.78
N ILE A 547 10.92 21.98 -0.43
CA ILE A 547 11.31 23.29 -0.97
C ILE A 547 10.78 24.41 -0.08
N VAL A 548 9.55 24.26 0.41
CA VAL A 548 8.90 25.23 1.31
C VAL A 548 8.62 24.59 2.67
N GLY A 549 9.44 24.93 3.65
CA GLY A 549 9.31 24.47 5.03
C GLY A 549 8.31 25.28 5.86
N GLY A 550 7.80 24.68 6.94
CA GLY A 550 6.79 25.31 7.80
C GLY A 550 7.23 26.64 8.44
N TYR A 551 8.54 26.84 8.65
CA TYR A 551 9.08 28.11 9.15
C TYR A 551 8.83 29.27 8.17
N ILE A 552 9.03 29.04 6.87
CA ILE A 552 8.86 30.06 5.82
C ILE A 552 7.38 30.39 5.67
N ILE A 553 6.51 29.37 5.57
CA ILE A 553 5.05 29.54 5.47
C ILE A 553 4.51 30.35 6.65
N LYS A 554 4.98 30.06 7.87
CA LYS A 554 4.56 30.75 9.09
C LYS A 554 4.85 32.26 9.03
N LYS A 555 6.05 32.65 8.60
CA LYS A 555 6.50 34.04 8.57
C LYS A 555 5.57 34.91 7.73
N ASP A 556 5.05 34.37 6.63
CA ASP A 556 4.34 35.15 5.62
C ASP A 556 2.81 35.00 5.68
N ASN A 557 2.26 33.99 6.37
CA ASN A 557 0.82 33.67 6.32
C ASN A 557 0.07 33.69 7.66
N GLY A 558 0.75 33.95 8.79
CA GLY A 558 0.09 34.14 10.10
C GLY A 558 -0.77 32.97 10.57
N LEU A 559 -0.36 31.73 10.28
CA LEU A 559 -1.08 30.51 10.65
C LEU A 559 -0.90 30.10 12.12
N ARG A 560 -1.89 29.36 12.64
CA ARG A 560 -1.83 28.51 13.84
C ARG A 560 -0.56 27.65 13.91
N GLU A 561 0.33 27.84 14.89
CA GLU A 561 1.32 26.79 15.23
C GLU A 561 0.60 25.48 15.61
N GLY A 562 1.03 24.37 15.00
CA GLY A 562 0.42 23.05 15.21
C GLY A 562 -0.33 22.54 13.99
N VAL A 563 -1.62 22.23 14.16
CA VAL A 563 -2.36 21.35 13.23
C VAL A 563 -2.66 22.03 11.89
N GLU A 564 -3.01 23.33 11.89
CA GLU A 564 -3.30 24.14 10.68
C GLU A 564 -2.06 24.28 9.77
N LEU A 565 -0.93 24.74 10.33
CA LEU A 565 0.34 24.82 9.59
C LEU A 565 0.75 23.44 9.05
N GLY A 566 0.50 22.38 9.82
CA GLY A 566 0.76 21.02 9.38
C GLY A 566 -0.06 20.59 8.16
N VAL A 567 -1.32 21.03 8.03
CA VAL A 567 -2.16 20.76 6.85
C VAL A 567 -1.60 21.47 5.62
N VAL A 568 -1.32 22.78 5.76
CA VAL A 568 -0.79 23.59 4.64
C VAL A 568 0.56 23.06 4.17
N VAL A 569 1.50 22.78 5.09
CA VAL A 569 2.80 22.18 4.77
C VAL A 569 2.62 20.85 4.03
N SER A 570 1.66 20.02 4.46
CA SER A 570 1.38 18.74 3.80
C SER A 570 0.85 18.93 2.38
N TRP A 571 -0.08 19.86 2.16
CA TRP A 571 -0.68 20.11 0.85
C TRP A 571 0.31 20.73 -0.13
N VAL A 572 1.14 21.67 0.34
CA VAL A 572 2.25 22.24 -0.47
C VAL A 572 3.25 21.15 -0.82
N PHE A 573 3.60 20.28 0.14
CA PHE A 573 4.54 19.20 -0.14
C PHE A 573 3.95 18.16 -1.09
N ASP A 574 2.66 17.83 -0.98
CA ASP A 574 1.99 16.96 -1.95
C ASP A 574 2.04 17.52 -3.38
N ASP A 575 1.91 18.84 -3.55
CA ASP A 575 2.06 19.50 -4.85
C ASP A 575 3.50 19.43 -5.36
N GLN A 576 4.48 19.62 -4.48
CA GLN A 576 5.89 19.40 -4.83
C GLN A 576 6.12 17.97 -5.33
N LEU A 577 5.61 16.97 -4.60
CA LEU A 577 5.73 15.55 -4.96
C LEU A 577 4.93 15.20 -6.24
N ALA A 578 3.96 16.03 -6.61
CA ALA A 578 3.23 15.91 -7.88
C ALA A 578 3.96 16.60 -9.06
N GLY A 579 5.06 17.31 -8.80
CA GLY A 579 5.78 18.10 -9.81
C GLY A 579 5.08 19.40 -10.19
N GLU A 580 4.17 19.90 -9.35
CA GLU A 580 3.36 21.09 -9.61
C GLU A 580 4.12 22.42 -9.51
N PHE A 581 5.28 22.38 -8.84
CA PHE A 581 6.22 23.50 -8.75
C PHE A 581 7.61 22.99 -8.39
N THR A 582 8.63 23.78 -8.73
CA THR A 582 10.05 23.49 -8.41
C THR A 582 10.76 24.68 -7.77
N SER A 583 10.10 25.83 -7.64
CA SER A 583 10.66 27.05 -7.06
C SER A 583 10.06 27.37 -5.68
N ILE A 584 10.82 28.06 -4.83
CA ILE A 584 10.33 28.53 -3.53
C ILE A 584 9.18 29.52 -3.70
N GLU A 585 9.25 30.38 -4.72
CA GLU A 585 8.24 31.42 -4.99
C GLU A 585 6.86 30.82 -5.30
N ASP A 586 6.81 29.86 -6.23
CA ASP A 586 5.56 29.17 -6.58
C ASP A 586 5.00 28.37 -5.39
N GLY A 587 5.89 27.74 -4.61
CA GLY A 587 5.50 27.01 -3.41
C GLY A 587 4.91 27.93 -2.33
N LEU A 588 5.42 29.15 -2.20
CA LEU A 588 4.88 30.15 -1.28
C LEU A 588 3.52 30.69 -1.75
N ALA A 589 3.34 30.93 -3.05
CA ALA A 589 2.05 31.32 -3.60
C ALA A 589 0.96 30.28 -3.30
N ARG A 590 1.27 28.99 -3.47
CA ARG A 590 0.38 27.87 -3.10
C ARG A 590 0.13 27.81 -1.60
N ALA A 591 1.17 28.01 -0.78
CA ALA A 591 1.05 28.04 0.67
C ALA A 591 0.08 29.13 1.14
N SER A 592 0.13 30.32 0.52
CA SER A 592 -0.79 31.42 0.82
C SER A 592 -2.23 31.07 0.48
N LEU A 593 -2.49 30.54 -0.71
CA LEU A 593 -3.83 30.08 -1.11
C LEU A 593 -4.38 29.03 -0.13
N TYR A 594 -3.59 28.00 0.19
CA TYR A 594 -4.01 26.95 1.11
C TYR A 594 -4.22 27.47 2.53
N SER A 595 -3.45 28.47 2.96
CA SER A 595 -3.65 29.13 4.25
C SER A 595 -5.01 29.80 4.34
N GLU A 596 -5.45 30.47 3.28
CA GLU A 596 -6.78 31.12 3.24
C GLU A 596 -7.91 30.09 3.27
N ILE A 597 -7.78 29.01 2.48
CA ILE A 597 -8.76 27.93 2.43
C ILE A 597 -8.92 27.27 3.79
N VAL A 598 -7.81 26.87 4.44
CA VAL A 598 -7.84 26.22 5.75
C VAL A 598 -8.47 27.14 6.81
N LYS A 599 -8.12 28.43 6.82
CA LYS A 599 -8.75 29.42 7.72
C LYS A 599 -10.25 29.56 7.45
N GLY A 600 -10.66 29.56 6.18
CA GLY A 600 -12.06 29.58 5.78
C GLY A 600 -12.84 28.37 6.30
N CYS A 601 -12.31 27.16 6.13
CA CYS A 601 -12.93 25.94 6.67
C CYS A 601 -13.09 25.99 8.19
N VAL A 602 -12.07 26.46 8.91
CA VAL A 602 -12.13 26.63 10.37
C VAL A 602 -13.19 27.65 10.77
N GLN A 603 -13.31 28.75 10.04
CA GLN A 603 -14.30 29.78 10.31
C GLN A 603 -15.73 29.26 10.10
N ILE A 604 -15.99 28.56 9.00
CA ILE A 604 -17.29 27.95 8.71
C ILE A 604 -17.66 26.94 9.80
N ALA A 605 -16.76 26.05 10.20
CA ALA A 605 -17.03 25.06 11.24
C ALA A 605 -17.36 25.70 12.60
N LYS A 606 -16.78 26.87 12.91
CA LYS A 606 -17.12 27.68 14.10
C LYS A 606 -18.53 28.26 13.99
N GLU A 607 -18.90 28.78 12.84
CA GLU A 607 -20.24 29.34 12.57
C GLU A 607 -21.33 28.26 12.61
N GLU A 608 -21.04 27.08 12.05
CA GLU A 608 -21.93 25.91 12.06
C GLU A 608 -21.98 25.16 13.40
N LYS A 609 -21.19 25.60 14.39
CA LYS A 609 -21.14 25.01 15.74
C LYS A 609 -20.86 23.50 15.73
N TRP A 610 -19.85 23.07 14.98
CA TRP A 610 -19.38 21.68 15.02
C TRP A 610 -19.18 21.21 16.47
N LYS A 611 -19.80 20.08 16.84
CA LYS A 611 -19.76 19.57 18.22
C LYS A 611 -18.47 18.80 18.47
N THR A 612 -17.80 19.10 19.58
CA THR A 612 -16.71 18.27 20.10
C THR A 612 -17.28 17.04 20.81
N VAL A 613 -16.85 15.84 20.39
CA VAL A 613 -17.28 14.58 20.99
C VAL A 613 -16.52 14.35 22.30
N SER A 614 -17.26 14.05 23.39
CA SER A 614 -16.68 13.68 24.68
C SER A 614 -16.56 12.16 24.79
N ILE A 615 -15.37 11.66 25.11
CA ILE A 615 -15.13 10.25 25.43
C ILE A 615 -14.83 10.13 26.93
N ASN A 616 -15.59 9.28 27.64
CA ASN A 616 -15.33 8.82 29.02
C ASN A 616 -15.13 9.88 30.10
N GLY A 617 -15.93 10.95 30.11
CA GLY A 617 -16.06 11.84 31.29
C GLY A 617 -14.81 12.64 31.70
N LYS A 618 -13.70 12.52 30.99
CA LYS A 618 -12.51 13.37 31.14
C LYS A 618 -12.50 14.42 30.02
N LYS A 619 -12.58 15.70 30.38
CA LYS A 619 -12.43 16.82 29.44
C LYS A 619 -10.99 16.86 28.90
N LYS A 620 -10.73 16.18 27.78
CA LYS A 620 -9.80 16.65 26.76
C LYS A 620 -10.66 16.93 25.53
N SER A 621 -11.16 18.16 25.39
CA SER A 621 -11.81 18.56 24.14
C SER A 621 -10.71 18.84 23.13
N PRO A 622 -10.66 18.17 21.97
CA PRO A 622 -9.99 18.73 20.79
C PRO A 622 -10.62 20.09 20.51
N ARG A 623 -9.84 21.07 20.04
CA ARG A 623 -10.41 22.35 19.59
C ARG A 623 -11.14 22.10 18.26
N ILE A 624 -12.12 22.94 17.90
CA ILE A 624 -12.81 22.83 16.59
C ILE A 624 -11.79 22.85 15.44
N GLU A 625 -10.75 23.66 15.58
CA GLU A 625 -9.60 23.71 14.67
C GLU A 625 -8.94 22.33 14.47
N ASP A 626 -8.79 21.54 15.52
CA ASP A 626 -8.13 20.23 15.46
C ASP A 626 -9.01 19.22 14.70
N GLU A 627 -10.33 19.25 14.92
CA GLU A 627 -11.29 18.39 14.20
C GLU A 627 -11.39 18.74 12.72
N VAL A 628 -11.44 20.05 12.39
CA VAL A 628 -11.41 20.50 10.98
C VAL A 628 -10.11 20.08 10.31
N CYS A 629 -8.97 20.27 10.97
CA CYS A 629 -7.69 19.86 10.40
C CYS A 629 -7.54 18.34 10.27
N LYS A 630 -8.20 17.56 11.15
CA LYS A 630 -8.27 16.10 11.03
C LYS A 630 -9.11 15.70 9.82
N TRP A 631 -10.29 16.31 9.65
CA TRP A 631 -11.15 16.12 8.48
C TRP A 631 -10.43 16.50 7.17
N LEU A 632 -9.72 17.64 7.13
CA LEU A 632 -8.93 18.07 5.97
C LEU A 632 -7.79 17.11 5.58
N ARG A 633 -7.40 16.19 6.46
CA ARG A 633 -6.38 15.16 6.20
C ARG A 633 -6.97 13.82 5.77
N GLU A 634 -8.30 13.67 5.78
CA GLU A 634 -8.95 12.45 5.30
C GLU A 634 -8.75 12.30 3.78
N ASP A 635 -8.61 11.05 3.33
CA ASP A 635 -8.34 10.73 1.93
C ASP A 635 -9.49 11.30 1.05
N GLY A 636 -9.16 12.13 0.06
CA GLY A 636 -10.12 12.73 -0.88
C GLY A 636 -10.76 14.06 -0.45
N VAL A 637 -10.64 14.47 0.82
CA VAL A 637 -11.24 15.75 1.30
C VAL A 637 -10.54 16.96 0.70
N ARG A 638 -9.21 16.94 0.62
CA ARG A 638 -8.43 18.02 0.00
C ARG A 638 -8.92 18.34 -1.40
N GLU A 639 -9.10 17.32 -2.24
CA GLU A 639 -9.52 17.47 -3.63
C GLU A 639 -10.87 18.18 -3.72
N LYS A 640 -11.85 17.72 -2.93
CA LYS A 640 -13.19 18.33 -2.86
C LYS A 640 -13.15 19.77 -2.36
N VAL A 641 -12.34 20.06 -1.35
CA VAL A 641 -12.20 21.42 -0.82
C VAL A 641 -11.55 22.35 -1.84
N LEU A 642 -10.49 21.90 -2.51
CA LEU A 642 -9.83 22.70 -3.56
C LEU A 642 -10.74 22.89 -4.78
N ALA A 643 -11.48 21.87 -5.20
CA ALA A 643 -12.46 21.97 -6.28
C ALA A 643 -13.55 22.99 -5.93
N ASN A 644 -14.14 22.92 -4.74
CA ASN A 644 -15.14 23.89 -4.29
C ASN A 644 -14.58 25.32 -4.17
N ALA A 645 -13.36 25.47 -3.67
CA ALA A 645 -12.70 26.78 -3.61
C ALA A 645 -12.47 27.35 -5.02
N GLN A 646 -12.02 26.52 -5.95
CA GLN A 646 -11.83 26.90 -7.36
C GLN A 646 -13.15 27.26 -8.02
N LEU A 647 -14.21 26.47 -7.82
CA LEU A 647 -15.56 26.78 -8.31
C LEU A 647 -16.05 28.13 -7.78
N SER A 648 -15.88 28.40 -6.48
CA SER A 648 -16.27 29.70 -5.89
C SER A 648 -15.48 30.88 -6.48
N ILE A 649 -14.21 30.68 -6.81
CA ILE A 649 -13.40 31.71 -7.48
C ILE A 649 -13.91 31.94 -8.91
N LEU A 650 -14.13 30.87 -9.68
CA LEU A 650 -14.65 30.96 -11.05
C LEU A 650 -16.04 31.60 -11.07
N GLU A 651 -16.93 31.22 -10.15
CA GLU A 651 -18.25 31.83 -9.99
C GLU A 651 -18.15 33.34 -9.79
N LYS A 652 -17.26 33.81 -8.89
CA LYS A 652 -17.05 35.25 -8.65
C LYS A 652 -16.45 35.99 -9.83
N ILE A 653 -15.53 35.35 -10.57
CA ILE A 653 -14.97 35.93 -11.80
C ILE A 653 -16.09 36.09 -12.83
N VAL A 654 -16.89 35.05 -13.04
CA VAL A 654 -18.01 35.08 -13.99
C VAL A 654 -19.07 36.11 -13.57
N GLU A 655 -19.40 36.20 -12.29
CA GLU A 655 -20.32 37.21 -11.75
C GLU A 655 -19.81 38.63 -12.00
N LYS A 656 -18.53 38.89 -11.71
CA LYS A 656 -17.92 40.21 -11.89
C LYS A 656 -17.81 40.61 -13.36
N GLU A 657 -17.44 39.68 -14.22
CA GLU A 657 -17.22 39.94 -15.65
C GLU A 657 -18.51 39.82 -16.48
N GLY A 658 -19.61 39.35 -15.88
CA GLY A 658 -20.87 39.12 -16.58
C GLY A 658 -21.44 40.38 -17.24
N ASP A 659 -21.39 41.52 -16.57
CA ASP A 659 -21.83 42.80 -17.15
C ASP A 659 -20.96 43.20 -18.36
N ARG A 660 -19.63 42.99 -18.27
CA ARG A 660 -18.71 43.26 -19.39
C ARG A 660 -19.02 42.37 -20.60
N VAL A 661 -19.25 41.07 -20.37
CA VAL A 661 -19.61 40.13 -21.44
C VAL A 661 -20.97 40.50 -22.04
N ALA A 662 -21.93 40.92 -21.22
CA ALA A 662 -23.23 41.38 -21.69
C ALA A 662 -23.15 42.65 -22.55
N ASP A 663 -22.34 43.63 -22.12
CA ASP A 663 -22.07 44.84 -22.90
C ASP A 663 -21.37 44.52 -24.22
N LEU A 664 -20.36 43.64 -24.18
CA LEU A 664 -19.60 43.22 -25.35
C LEU A 664 -20.48 42.50 -26.39
N GLY A 665 -21.45 41.71 -25.92
CA GLY A 665 -22.41 40.99 -26.77
C GLY A 665 -23.66 41.79 -27.16
N GLU A 666 -23.79 43.04 -26.71
CA GLU A 666 -24.99 43.88 -26.89
C GLU A 666 -26.29 43.19 -26.43
N TRP A 667 -26.26 42.61 -25.23
CA TRP A 667 -27.36 41.76 -24.76
C TRP A 667 -28.69 42.52 -24.66
N PRO A 668 -29.80 41.92 -25.11
CA PRO A 668 -31.11 42.50 -24.91
C PRO A 668 -31.42 42.73 -23.43
N LYS A 669 -32.12 43.83 -23.10
CA LYS A 669 -32.44 44.23 -21.71
C LYS A 669 -33.16 43.18 -20.87
N TYR A 670 -33.78 42.19 -21.49
CA TYR A 670 -34.48 41.10 -20.80
C TYR A 670 -33.54 39.95 -20.38
N ILE A 671 -32.33 39.86 -20.95
CA ILE A 671 -31.30 38.90 -20.53
C ILE A 671 -30.43 39.57 -19.47
N LYS A 672 -30.31 38.95 -18.31
CA LYS A 672 -29.47 39.45 -17.21
C LYS A 672 -28.08 38.84 -17.32
N SER A 673 -27.05 39.65 -17.10
CA SER A 673 -25.65 39.22 -16.98
C SER A 673 -25.46 38.08 -15.97
N GLY A 674 -26.23 38.08 -14.88
CA GLY A 674 -26.23 37.00 -13.86
C GLY A 674 -26.60 35.60 -14.38
N SER A 675 -27.15 35.48 -15.59
CA SER A 675 -27.39 34.18 -16.24
C SER A 675 -26.09 33.40 -16.51
N LEU A 676 -24.95 34.07 -16.67
CA LEU A 676 -23.65 33.42 -16.77
C LEU A 676 -23.24 32.76 -15.46
N THR A 677 -23.50 33.41 -14.33
CA THR A 677 -23.20 32.85 -13.01
C THR A 677 -24.03 31.60 -12.73
N ASP A 678 -25.28 31.56 -13.18
CA ASP A 678 -26.15 30.39 -13.03
C ASP A 678 -25.71 29.17 -13.87
N ARG A 679 -24.80 29.36 -14.83
CA ARG A 679 -24.14 28.29 -15.58
C ARG A 679 -22.98 27.65 -14.81
N VAL A 680 -22.48 28.29 -13.76
CA VAL A 680 -21.41 27.78 -12.90
C VAL A 680 -22.00 27.03 -11.71
N PRO A 681 -21.62 25.76 -11.46
CA PRO A 681 -22.03 25.01 -10.27
C PRO A 681 -21.69 25.73 -8.95
N LYS A 682 -22.68 25.96 -8.08
CA LYS A 682 -22.52 26.57 -6.75
C LYS A 682 -22.06 25.55 -5.69
N GLY A 683 -20.98 24.84 -6.00
CA GLY A 683 -20.42 23.71 -5.26
C GLY A 683 -20.56 22.38 -6.01
N ASP A 684 -19.81 21.37 -5.56
CA ASP A 684 -19.61 20.10 -6.28
C ASP A 684 -20.91 19.32 -6.57
N GLU A 685 -21.85 19.26 -5.62
CA GLU A 685 -23.10 18.49 -5.77
C GLU A 685 -24.21 19.21 -6.55
N LYS A 686 -24.06 20.52 -6.81
CA LYS A 686 -25.11 21.29 -7.48
C LYS A 686 -24.90 21.23 -8.97
N LYS A 687 -25.95 20.86 -9.69
CA LYS A 687 -25.91 20.83 -11.14
C LYS A 687 -26.16 22.21 -11.73
N ALA A 688 -25.49 22.51 -12.83
CA ALA A 688 -25.68 23.72 -13.64
C ALA A 688 -25.56 23.38 -15.13
N PRO A 689 -26.06 24.24 -16.04
CA PRO A 689 -25.91 24.04 -17.49
C PRO A 689 -24.47 23.87 -17.97
N GLY A 690 -23.48 24.37 -17.22
CA GLY A 690 -22.07 24.08 -17.46
C GLY A 690 -21.35 25.09 -18.37
N PHE A 691 -20.18 24.68 -18.86
CA PHE A 691 -19.26 25.52 -19.62
C PHE A 691 -19.81 25.88 -21.00
N ASP A 692 -19.64 27.14 -21.43
CA ASP A 692 -19.93 27.59 -22.78
C ASP A 692 -19.05 28.77 -23.20
N ALA A 693 -19.30 29.32 -24.38
CA ALA A 693 -18.56 30.46 -24.92
C ALA A 693 -18.70 31.74 -24.06
N GLY A 694 -19.84 31.96 -23.42
CA GLY A 694 -20.06 33.11 -22.53
C GLY A 694 -19.23 32.99 -21.24
N VAL A 695 -19.22 31.80 -20.64
CA VAL A 695 -18.35 31.46 -19.50
C VAL A 695 -16.88 31.56 -19.91
N ALA A 696 -16.49 31.05 -21.08
CA ALA A 696 -15.12 31.18 -21.59
C ALA A 696 -14.69 32.64 -21.76
N CYS A 697 -15.58 33.52 -22.24
CA CYS A 697 -15.31 34.96 -22.33
C CYS A 697 -15.15 35.61 -20.95
N ALA A 698 -16.05 35.27 -20.01
CA ALA A 698 -16.01 35.82 -18.66
C ALA A 698 -14.74 35.39 -17.90
N LEU A 699 -14.28 34.16 -18.14
CA LEU A 699 -13.02 33.62 -17.60
C LEU A 699 -11.77 34.12 -18.34
N GLY A 700 -11.93 34.90 -19.41
CA GLY A 700 -10.80 35.40 -20.21
C GLY A 700 -10.03 34.30 -20.95
N LEU A 701 -10.67 33.16 -21.23
CA LEU A 701 -10.05 32.03 -21.92
C LEU A 701 -10.04 32.21 -23.45
N ILE A 702 -10.94 33.05 -23.97
CA ILE A 702 -10.92 33.51 -25.36
C ILE A 702 -10.19 34.87 -25.41
N PRO A 703 -9.26 35.12 -26.36
CA PRO A 703 -8.59 36.41 -26.49
C PRO A 703 -9.58 37.57 -26.64
N GLU A 704 -9.31 38.71 -25.99
CA GLU A 704 -10.26 39.82 -25.84
C GLU A 704 -10.82 40.32 -27.19
N GLU A 705 -9.96 40.43 -28.20
CA GLU A 705 -10.30 40.84 -29.56
C GLU A 705 -11.16 39.83 -30.34
N LYS A 706 -11.32 38.61 -29.81
CA LYS A 706 -12.12 37.52 -30.39
C LYS A 706 -13.43 37.27 -29.61
N GLN A 707 -13.59 37.88 -28.43
CA GLN A 707 -14.73 37.63 -27.54
C GLN A 707 -16.05 38.19 -28.07
N THR A 708 -16.05 39.24 -28.90
CA THR A 708 -17.27 39.93 -29.35
C THR A 708 -18.28 38.98 -30.00
N LEU A 709 -17.81 38.14 -30.92
CA LEU A 709 -18.68 37.19 -31.62
C LEU A 709 -19.26 36.16 -30.64
N ALA A 710 -18.41 35.56 -29.80
CA ALA A 710 -18.80 34.57 -28.80
C ALA A 710 -19.80 35.14 -27.77
N ALA A 711 -19.56 36.36 -27.28
CA ALA A 711 -20.44 37.05 -26.34
C ALA A 711 -21.80 37.40 -26.96
N ARG A 712 -21.82 37.78 -28.25
CA ARG A 712 -23.05 38.09 -28.99
C ARG A 712 -23.86 36.81 -29.22
N LEU A 713 -23.25 35.76 -29.77
CA LEU A 713 -23.89 34.47 -30.06
C LEU A 713 -24.38 33.73 -28.81
N HIS A 714 -23.85 34.03 -27.62
CA HIS A 714 -24.39 33.50 -26.37
C HIS A 714 -25.80 34.03 -26.05
N ALA A 715 -26.07 35.30 -26.33
CA ALA A 715 -27.31 35.96 -25.92
C ALA A 715 -28.29 36.22 -27.06
N ASN A 716 -27.80 36.59 -28.25
CA ASN A 716 -28.64 36.86 -29.41
C ASN A 716 -27.91 36.57 -30.73
N TYR A 717 -28.60 35.90 -31.65
CA TYR A 717 -28.13 35.72 -33.01
C TYR A 717 -28.60 36.92 -33.82
N SER A 718 -27.69 37.86 -34.11
CA SER A 718 -27.93 38.93 -35.08
C SER A 718 -27.54 38.48 -36.48
N GLU A 719 -28.12 39.14 -37.49
CA GLU A 719 -27.78 38.90 -38.90
C GLU A 719 -26.27 39.04 -39.17
N GLU A 720 -25.64 40.07 -38.61
CA GLU A 720 -24.19 40.30 -38.72
C GLU A 720 -23.37 39.15 -38.12
N ALA A 721 -23.78 38.63 -36.96
CA ALA A 721 -23.07 37.57 -36.27
C ALA A 721 -23.17 36.23 -37.03
N VAL A 722 -24.36 35.92 -37.55
CA VAL A 722 -24.60 34.71 -38.36
C VAL A 722 -23.77 34.78 -39.65
N GLU A 723 -23.76 35.93 -40.32
CA GLU A 723 -23.00 36.09 -41.56
C GLU A 723 -21.48 36.04 -41.33
N GLN A 724 -21.00 36.59 -40.20
CA GLN A 724 -19.61 36.44 -39.79
C GLN A 724 -19.23 34.96 -39.58
N VAL A 725 -20.07 34.18 -38.89
CA VAL A 725 -19.84 32.75 -38.67
C VAL A 725 -19.78 31.99 -39.99
N ARG A 726 -20.72 32.24 -40.91
CA ARG A 726 -20.73 31.58 -42.23
C ARG A 726 -19.45 31.84 -43.02
N ARG A 727 -19.00 33.10 -43.04
CA ARG A 727 -17.76 33.48 -43.73
C ARG A 727 -16.53 32.84 -43.12
N GLU A 728 -16.35 32.98 -41.80
CA GLU A 728 -15.14 32.53 -41.10
C GLU A 728 -15.00 30.99 -41.07
N ILE A 729 -16.11 30.25 -41.08
CA ILE A 729 -16.09 28.78 -41.17
C ILE A 729 -15.47 28.30 -42.49
N GLU A 730 -15.75 28.98 -43.60
CA GLU A 730 -15.16 28.64 -44.90
C GLU A 730 -13.66 28.94 -44.96
N GLU A 731 -13.23 30.00 -44.27
CA GLU A 731 -11.82 30.40 -44.17
C GLU A 731 -10.98 29.38 -43.37
N ALA A 732 -11.61 28.66 -42.45
CA ALA A 732 -10.99 27.64 -41.60
C ALA A 732 -9.75 28.12 -40.83
N ASP A 733 -9.74 29.38 -40.42
CA ASP A 733 -8.68 29.95 -39.60
C ASP A 733 -8.76 29.41 -38.16
N PRO A 734 -7.72 28.74 -37.64
CA PRO A 734 -7.68 28.25 -36.27
C PRO A 734 -7.78 29.35 -35.21
N ASP A 735 -7.55 30.62 -35.56
CA ASP A 735 -7.63 31.78 -34.67
C ASP A 735 -8.79 32.74 -34.96
N SER A 736 -9.73 32.37 -35.83
CA SER A 736 -10.94 33.17 -36.05
C SER A 736 -11.83 33.19 -34.80
N PRO A 737 -12.57 34.30 -34.55
CA PRO A 737 -13.60 34.34 -33.52
C PRO A 737 -14.59 33.17 -33.58
N THR A 738 -14.94 32.73 -34.79
CA THR A 738 -15.84 31.59 -35.01
C THR A 738 -15.24 30.26 -34.55
N THR A 739 -13.95 30.00 -34.84
CA THR A 739 -13.26 28.80 -34.34
C THR A 739 -13.21 28.78 -32.81
N TRP A 740 -12.95 29.92 -32.18
CA TRP A 740 -12.94 30.04 -30.71
C TRP A 740 -14.32 29.76 -30.09
N TRP A 741 -15.38 30.31 -30.70
CA TRP A 741 -16.75 30.07 -30.28
C TRP A 741 -17.16 28.59 -30.43
N LEU A 742 -16.95 28.00 -31.61
CA LEU A 742 -17.25 26.58 -31.87
C LEU A 742 -16.47 25.63 -30.97
N ALA A 743 -15.19 25.92 -30.71
CA ALA A 743 -14.39 25.14 -29.78
C ALA A 743 -14.96 25.20 -28.36
N ALA A 744 -15.51 26.33 -27.92
CA ALA A 744 -16.14 26.43 -26.60
C ALA A 744 -17.48 25.68 -26.55
N CYS A 745 -18.27 25.73 -27.63
CA CYS A 745 -19.49 24.92 -27.76
C CYS A 745 -19.19 23.41 -27.67
N ALA A 746 -18.11 22.95 -28.28
CA ALA A 746 -17.73 21.54 -28.29
C ALA A 746 -17.39 20.95 -26.91
N ILE A 747 -17.00 21.81 -25.96
CA ILE A 747 -16.72 21.42 -24.57
C ILE A 747 -18.01 21.27 -23.75
N CYS A 748 -19.07 22.00 -24.13
CA CYS A 748 -20.36 21.94 -23.45
C CYS A 748 -20.95 20.52 -23.61
N LYS A 749 -21.34 19.90 -22.49
CA LYS A 749 -22.00 18.59 -22.47
C LYS A 749 -23.52 18.79 -22.47
N GLU A 750 -24.26 17.91 -23.11
CA GLU A 750 -25.74 17.96 -23.06
C GLU A 750 -26.24 17.69 -21.63
N GLY A 751 -27.06 18.59 -21.08
CA GLY A 751 -27.68 18.45 -19.75
C GLY A 751 -26.98 19.26 -18.66
N GLU A 752 -27.42 19.08 -17.41
CA GLU A 752 -26.81 19.75 -16.27
C GLU A 752 -25.65 18.91 -15.68
N ILE A 753 -24.52 19.57 -15.44
CA ILE A 753 -23.29 18.96 -14.96
C ILE A 753 -22.97 19.39 -13.53
N ASN A 754 -22.20 18.56 -12.82
CA ASN A 754 -21.74 18.83 -11.46
C ASN A 754 -20.45 19.70 -11.45
N GLY A 755 -19.95 20.03 -10.25
CA GLY A 755 -18.77 20.88 -10.11
C GLY A 755 -17.48 20.28 -10.67
N GLU A 756 -17.23 19.00 -10.41
CA GLU A 756 -16.09 18.26 -10.97
C GLU A 756 -16.09 18.28 -12.51
N GLU A 757 -17.21 17.92 -13.13
CA GLU A 757 -17.40 17.92 -14.59
C GLU A 757 -17.19 19.31 -15.20
N PHE A 758 -17.62 20.38 -14.50
CA PHE A 758 -17.38 21.75 -14.94
C PHE A 758 -15.89 22.14 -14.90
N LEU A 759 -15.17 21.75 -13.86
CA LEU A 759 -13.73 22.01 -13.78
C LEU A 759 -12.96 21.24 -14.87
N GLU A 760 -13.38 20.01 -15.18
CA GLU A 760 -12.84 19.25 -16.31
C GLU A 760 -13.04 19.99 -17.64
N GLN A 761 -14.25 20.49 -17.91
CA GLN A 761 -14.53 21.29 -19.10
C GLN A 761 -13.64 22.54 -19.21
N VAL A 762 -13.43 23.26 -18.10
CA VAL A 762 -12.54 24.43 -18.07
C VAL A 762 -11.11 24.04 -18.44
N GLU A 763 -10.60 22.92 -17.92
CA GLU A 763 -9.25 22.43 -18.24
C GLU A 763 -9.16 21.88 -19.68
N GLU A 764 -10.17 21.19 -20.18
CA GLU A 764 -10.24 20.75 -21.58
C GLU A 764 -10.16 21.95 -22.52
N PHE A 765 -10.91 23.02 -22.24
CA PHE A 765 -10.85 24.24 -23.05
C PHE A 765 -9.47 24.92 -22.96
N LYS A 766 -8.83 24.94 -21.78
CA LYS A 766 -7.44 25.44 -21.62
C LYS A 766 -6.40 24.67 -22.44
N VAL A 767 -6.66 23.40 -22.78
CA VAL A 767 -5.82 22.67 -23.72
C VAL A 767 -6.00 23.22 -25.13
N LEU A 768 -7.25 23.48 -25.55
CA LEU A 768 -7.56 24.07 -26.87
C LEU A 768 -7.03 25.51 -27.02
N THR A 769 -6.87 26.26 -25.93
CA THR A 769 -6.28 27.61 -26.01
C THR A 769 -4.81 27.59 -26.41
N LYS A 770 -4.10 26.48 -26.13
CA LYS A 770 -2.66 26.31 -26.39
C LYS A 770 -2.35 25.61 -27.71
N ASP A 771 -3.32 24.92 -28.31
CA ASP A 771 -3.15 24.10 -29.52
C ASP A 771 -4.14 24.55 -30.62
N PRO A 772 -3.70 25.43 -31.55
CA PRO A 772 -4.55 25.95 -32.61
C PRO A 772 -5.08 24.87 -33.58
N GLU A 773 -4.28 23.84 -33.88
CA GLU A 773 -4.69 22.77 -34.81
C GLU A 773 -5.78 21.90 -34.18
N LYS A 774 -5.59 21.50 -32.91
CA LYS A 774 -6.60 20.75 -32.17
C LYS A 774 -7.88 21.55 -31.99
N ARG A 775 -7.76 22.86 -31.71
CA ARG A 775 -8.91 23.77 -31.59
C ARG A 775 -9.72 23.81 -32.88
N LEU A 776 -9.07 23.97 -34.04
CA LEU A 776 -9.76 23.96 -35.34
C LEU A 776 -10.42 22.62 -35.64
N ALA A 777 -9.76 21.49 -35.33
CA ALA A 777 -10.32 20.17 -35.55
C ALA A 777 -11.58 19.93 -34.71
N VAL A 778 -11.56 20.32 -33.44
CA VAL A 778 -12.71 20.25 -32.54
C VAL A 778 -13.84 21.16 -33.02
N ALA A 779 -13.53 22.40 -33.40
CA ALA A 779 -14.50 23.36 -33.93
C ALA A 779 -15.23 22.84 -35.19
N ARG A 780 -14.49 22.24 -36.14
CA ARG A 780 -15.07 21.64 -37.35
C ARG A 780 -16.00 20.47 -37.03
N THR A 781 -15.56 19.60 -36.13
CA THR A 781 -16.37 18.44 -35.69
C THR A 781 -17.67 18.91 -35.07
N GLU A 782 -17.61 19.95 -34.23
CA GLU A 782 -18.79 20.52 -33.60
C GLU A 782 -19.73 21.17 -34.63
N PHE A 783 -19.17 21.88 -35.60
CA PHE A 783 -19.96 22.44 -36.69
C PHE A 783 -20.67 21.37 -37.53
N ASP A 784 -20.01 20.26 -37.83
CA ASP A 784 -20.63 19.16 -38.58
C ASP A 784 -21.74 18.48 -37.77
N LYS A 785 -21.54 18.27 -36.45
CA LYS A 785 -22.62 17.80 -35.56
C LYS A 785 -23.81 18.76 -35.53
N MET A 786 -23.55 20.07 -35.50
CA MET A 786 -24.61 21.08 -35.53
C MET A 786 -25.47 20.93 -36.80
N LYS A 787 -24.89 20.67 -37.97
CA LYS A 787 -25.66 20.46 -39.21
C LYS A 787 -26.59 19.25 -39.16
N GLU A 788 -26.23 18.23 -38.38
CA GLU A 788 -27.02 17.01 -38.22
C GLU A 788 -28.12 17.15 -37.15
N SER A 789 -28.22 18.30 -36.48
CA SER A 789 -29.13 18.50 -35.34
C SER A 789 -30.58 18.85 -35.70
N PHE A 790 -30.91 19.00 -36.99
CA PHE A 790 -32.25 19.34 -37.45
C PHE A 790 -32.61 18.67 -38.80
N GLU A 791 -33.90 18.48 -39.02
CA GLU A 791 -34.47 18.04 -40.29
C GLU A 791 -35.32 19.15 -40.90
N VAL A 792 -35.37 19.25 -42.22
CA VAL A 792 -36.15 20.30 -42.89
C VAL A 792 -37.56 19.79 -43.21
N ILE A 793 -38.56 20.32 -42.52
CA ILE A 793 -39.98 19.99 -42.72
C ILE A 793 -40.67 21.19 -43.36
N ASN A 794 -41.25 21.00 -44.55
CA ASN A 794 -41.95 22.07 -45.30
C ASN A 794 -41.13 23.36 -45.48
N GLY A 795 -39.81 23.21 -45.69
CA GLY A 795 -38.87 24.31 -45.89
C GLY A 795 -38.38 24.99 -44.60
N ILE A 796 -38.76 24.48 -43.42
CA ILE A 796 -38.37 25.02 -42.11
C ILE A 796 -37.63 23.94 -41.31
N PRO A 797 -36.42 24.22 -40.80
CA PRO A 797 -35.70 23.35 -39.88
C PRO A 797 -36.48 23.04 -38.60
N HIS A 798 -36.54 21.77 -38.24
CA HIS A 798 -37.09 21.24 -36.99
C HIS A 798 -36.05 20.37 -36.31
N GLY A 799 -35.76 20.65 -35.04
CA GLY A 799 -34.89 19.82 -34.22
C GLY A 799 -35.52 19.51 -32.86
N THR A 800 -34.89 18.60 -32.13
CA THR A 800 -35.30 18.20 -30.76
C THR A 800 -34.22 18.47 -29.72
N LYS A 801 -33.04 18.90 -30.17
CA LYS A 801 -31.87 19.17 -29.34
C LYS A 801 -31.65 20.66 -29.15
N ASP A 802 -31.09 21.03 -28.01
CA ASP A 802 -30.62 22.40 -27.78
C ASP A 802 -29.51 22.74 -28.80
N GLY A 803 -29.47 23.96 -29.31
CA GLY A 803 -28.55 24.35 -30.38
C GLY A 803 -29.05 24.13 -31.83
N CYS A 804 -30.15 23.39 -32.04
CA CYS A 804 -30.60 23.06 -33.40
C CYS A 804 -31.06 24.28 -34.22
N MET A 805 -31.66 25.27 -33.56
CA MET A 805 -32.07 26.51 -34.21
C MET A 805 -30.86 27.36 -34.60
N GLN A 806 -29.84 27.40 -33.74
CA GLN A 806 -28.57 28.08 -34.00
C GLN A 806 -27.87 27.46 -35.22
N ALA A 807 -27.84 26.13 -35.29
CA ALA A 807 -27.31 25.42 -36.45
C ALA A 807 -28.08 25.75 -37.74
N ALA A 808 -29.41 25.80 -37.67
CA ALA A 808 -30.27 26.19 -38.79
C ALA A 808 -29.98 27.62 -39.26
N TYR A 809 -29.77 28.57 -38.34
CA TYR A 809 -29.39 29.94 -38.69
C TYR A 809 -28.07 29.95 -39.46
N ILE A 810 -27.05 29.23 -38.99
CA ILE A 810 -25.75 29.17 -39.67
C ILE A 810 -25.91 28.50 -41.05
N ALA A 811 -26.76 27.48 -41.17
CA ALA A 811 -27.04 26.78 -42.42
C ALA A 811 -27.85 27.58 -43.46
N GLY A 812 -28.26 28.81 -43.16
CA GLY A 812 -28.96 29.67 -44.13
C GLY A 812 -30.45 29.91 -43.85
N TYR A 813 -31.01 29.28 -42.82
CA TYR A 813 -32.45 29.34 -42.58
C TYR A 813 -32.80 30.51 -41.64
N PRO A 814 -33.69 31.43 -42.06
CA PRO A 814 -34.05 32.59 -41.26
C PRO A 814 -34.92 32.24 -40.04
N VAL A 815 -35.62 31.10 -40.08
CA VAL A 815 -36.49 30.62 -39.00
C VAL A 815 -36.29 29.13 -38.78
N ALA A 816 -36.33 28.72 -37.51
CA ALA A 816 -36.18 27.34 -37.10
C ALA A 816 -37.12 27.01 -35.94
N VAL A 817 -37.40 25.72 -35.78
CA VAL A 817 -38.28 25.18 -34.75
C VAL A 817 -37.53 24.16 -33.91
N MET A 818 -37.72 24.20 -32.60
CA MET A 818 -37.24 23.19 -31.67
C MET A 818 -38.41 22.61 -30.87
N TYR A 819 -38.61 21.30 -30.92
CA TYR A 819 -39.56 20.63 -30.04
C TYR A 819 -38.89 20.25 -28.72
N ALA A 820 -39.39 20.81 -27.62
CA ALA A 820 -38.88 20.51 -26.28
C ALA A 820 -39.75 19.44 -25.62
N GLU A 821 -39.35 18.18 -25.78
CA GLU A 821 -40.11 17.01 -25.30
C GLU A 821 -40.43 17.08 -23.80
N LYS A 822 -39.49 17.56 -22.98
CA LYS A 822 -39.65 17.76 -21.53
C LYS A 822 -40.86 18.61 -21.16
N TYR A 823 -41.21 19.59 -22.00
CA TYR A 823 -42.27 20.56 -21.73
C TYR A 823 -43.50 20.35 -22.63
N GLY A 824 -43.39 19.50 -23.65
CA GLY A 824 -44.41 19.30 -24.67
C GLY A 824 -44.84 20.61 -25.31
N ILE A 825 -43.86 21.42 -25.74
CA ILE A 825 -44.05 22.71 -26.46
C ILE A 825 -43.06 22.83 -27.60
N PHE A 826 -43.38 23.68 -28.56
CA PHE A 826 -42.49 24.05 -29.67
C PHE A 826 -41.92 25.44 -29.45
N PHE A 827 -40.62 25.59 -29.59
CA PHE A 827 -39.96 26.89 -29.69
C PHE A 827 -39.79 27.27 -31.14
N VAL A 828 -40.13 28.51 -31.49
CA VAL A 828 -39.89 29.07 -32.83
C VAL A 828 -38.97 30.27 -32.68
N GLY A 829 -37.89 30.27 -33.46
CA GLY A 829 -36.84 31.28 -33.36
C GLY A 829 -36.42 31.84 -34.72
N THR A 830 -35.85 33.05 -34.68
CA THR A 830 -35.19 33.71 -35.82
C THR A 830 -33.96 34.49 -35.37
N TYR A 831 -32.99 34.69 -36.27
CA TYR A 831 -31.90 35.66 -36.11
C TYR A 831 -32.24 37.06 -36.68
N LEU A 832 -33.41 37.20 -37.33
CA LEU A 832 -33.91 38.48 -37.83
C LEU A 832 -34.48 39.32 -36.67
N PRO A 833 -34.64 40.65 -36.80
CA PRO A 833 -35.09 41.52 -35.69
C PRO A 833 -36.45 41.15 -35.07
N THR A 834 -37.33 40.46 -35.81
CA THR A 834 -38.65 40.01 -35.34
C THR A 834 -39.17 38.83 -36.16
N LEU A 835 -39.98 37.96 -35.55
CA LEU A 835 -40.80 36.95 -36.23
C LEU A 835 -42.06 37.57 -36.90
N GLY A 836 -42.37 38.84 -36.62
CA GLY A 836 -43.58 39.52 -37.10
C GLY A 836 -44.86 39.08 -36.38
N LEU A 837 -44.75 38.69 -35.11
CA LEU A 837 -45.85 38.13 -34.30
C LEU A 837 -46.42 39.12 -33.28
N GLU A 838 -46.11 40.42 -33.40
CA GLU A 838 -46.55 41.44 -32.43
C GLU A 838 -48.07 41.60 -32.34
N GLY A 839 -48.81 41.16 -33.36
CA GLY A 839 -50.27 41.12 -33.39
C GLY A 839 -50.86 39.70 -33.31
N PHE A 840 -50.06 38.68 -33.00
CA PHE A 840 -50.50 37.29 -32.94
C PHE A 840 -51.32 37.01 -31.66
N GLU A 841 -52.46 36.32 -31.81
CA GLU A 841 -53.31 35.89 -30.69
C GLU A 841 -52.81 34.55 -30.13
N TRP A 842 -52.20 34.61 -28.94
CA TRP A 842 -51.63 33.47 -28.23
C TRP A 842 -52.67 32.73 -27.39
N SER A 843 -52.49 31.42 -27.24
CA SER A 843 -53.26 30.61 -26.28
C SER A 843 -53.00 31.04 -24.82
N ASP A 844 -54.03 30.91 -23.98
CA ASP A 844 -53.95 31.11 -22.53
C ASP A 844 -53.49 29.84 -21.78
N ASP A 845 -53.07 28.80 -22.50
CA ASP A 845 -52.66 27.51 -21.93
C ASP A 845 -51.49 27.64 -20.96
N LYS A 846 -51.58 26.89 -19.86
CA LYS A 846 -50.57 26.85 -18.80
C LYS A 846 -50.15 25.42 -18.49
N ASP A 847 -48.90 25.25 -18.08
CA ASP A 847 -48.39 23.98 -17.58
C ASP A 847 -48.91 23.70 -16.16
N GLU A 848 -48.57 22.52 -15.62
CA GLU A 848 -48.93 22.08 -14.27
C GLU A 848 -48.43 23.01 -13.15
N ASN A 849 -47.44 23.86 -13.44
CA ASN A 849 -46.86 24.83 -12.51
C ASN A 849 -47.42 26.25 -12.72
N GLY A 850 -48.38 26.42 -13.63
CA GLY A 850 -49.03 27.69 -13.94
C GLY A 850 -48.23 28.61 -14.88
N ASN A 851 -47.16 28.12 -15.50
CA ASN A 851 -46.40 28.87 -16.50
C ASN A 851 -47.12 28.82 -17.85
N ALA A 852 -47.17 29.93 -18.58
CA ALA A 852 -47.74 29.95 -19.92
C ALA A 852 -47.00 28.95 -20.85
N LYS A 853 -47.72 28.16 -21.63
CA LYS A 853 -47.15 27.27 -22.67
C LYS A 853 -47.01 27.96 -24.02
N SER A 854 -47.72 29.06 -24.19
CA SER A 854 -47.78 29.85 -25.43
C SER A 854 -47.29 31.29 -25.19
N GLY A 855 -46.71 31.92 -26.21
CA GLY A 855 -46.34 33.33 -26.20
C GLY A 855 -44.85 33.66 -26.33
N PRO A 856 -44.51 34.95 -26.37
CA PRO A 856 -43.13 35.44 -26.35
C PRO A 856 -42.35 34.97 -25.13
N VAL A 857 -41.14 34.44 -25.33
CA VAL A 857 -40.25 34.06 -24.23
C VAL A 857 -39.63 35.34 -23.67
N TYR A 858 -40.01 35.72 -22.44
CA TYR A 858 -39.59 36.96 -21.77
C TYR A 858 -39.82 38.25 -22.59
N GLY A 859 -40.87 38.26 -23.43
CA GLY A 859 -41.17 39.41 -24.30
C GLY A 859 -40.29 39.51 -25.55
N SER A 860 -39.55 38.46 -25.89
CA SER A 860 -38.74 38.40 -27.11
C SER A 860 -39.59 38.50 -28.37
N LYS A 861 -39.12 39.28 -29.34
CA LYS A 861 -39.71 39.35 -30.69
C LYS A 861 -39.16 38.29 -31.63
N GLN A 862 -38.06 37.67 -31.25
CA GLN A 862 -37.30 36.72 -32.06
C GLN A 862 -37.51 35.28 -31.61
N PHE A 863 -38.08 35.07 -30.42
CA PHE A 863 -38.17 33.77 -29.78
C PHE A 863 -39.49 33.58 -29.03
N VAL A 864 -40.29 32.61 -29.47
CA VAL A 864 -41.64 32.33 -28.96
C VAL A 864 -41.81 30.85 -28.65
N LYS A 865 -42.78 30.52 -27.80
CA LYS A 865 -43.22 29.15 -27.53
C LYS A 865 -44.66 28.95 -28.00
N CYS A 866 -44.94 27.76 -28.53
CA CYS A 866 -46.26 27.32 -28.99
C CYS A 866 -46.67 26.10 -28.17
N ALA A 867 -47.93 26.09 -27.73
CA ALA A 867 -48.45 25.06 -26.82
C ALA A 867 -48.62 23.68 -27.49
N ASP A 868 -48.92 23.66 -28.79
CA ASP A 868 -49.19 22.46 -29.58
C ASP A 868 -48.84 22.66 -31.09
N GLU A 869 -49.06 21.61 -31.89
CA GLU A 869 -48.80 21.61 -33.33
C GLU A 869 -49.74 22.55 -34.11
N GLU A 870 -50.98 22.76 -33.65
CA GLU A 870 -51.94 23.64 -34.33
C GLU A 870 -51.52 25.11 -34.19
N GLU A 871 -51.11 25.51 -32.99
CA GLU A 871 -50.56 26.83 -32.73
C GLU A 871 -49.23 27.04 -33.46
N LEU A 872 -48.35 26.03 -33.46
CA LEU A 872 -47.11 26.07 -34.26
C LEU A 872 -47.42 26.35 -35.73
N HIS A 873 -48.41 25.66 -36.32
CA HIS A 873 -48.78 25.87 -37.71
C HIS A 873 -49.21 27.32 -37.99
N ARG A 874 -50.08 27.88 -37.14
CA ARG A 874 -50.54 29.28 -37.25
C ARG A 874 -49.38 30.27 -37.09
N VAL A 875 -48.45 30.00 -36.17
CA VAL A 875 -47.25 30.82 -35.95
C VAL A 875 -46.35 30.79 -37.19
N LEU A 876 -46.08 29.61 -37.76
CA LEU A 876 -45.23 29.47 -38.94
C LEU A 876 -45.86 30.10 -40.19
N GLU A 877 -47.18 29.99 -40.38
CA GLU A 877 -47.87 30.71 -41.47
C GLU A 877 -47.77 32.23 -41.33
N SER A 878 -47.96 32.74 -40.12
CA SER A 878 -47.84 34.19 -39.84
C SER A 878 -46.39 34.67 -40.04
N ALA A 879 -45.42 33.90 -39.56
CA ALA A 879 -44.00 34.21 -39.70
C ALA A 879 -43.54 34.14 -41.16
N LYS A 880 -44.02 33.16 -41.96
CA LYS A 880 -43.70 33.03 -43.40
C LYS A 880 -44.03 34.30 -44.19
N HIS A 881 -45.15 34.96 -43.87
CA HIS A 881 -45.52 36.21 -44.52
C HIS A 881 -44.46 37.29 -44.28
N THR A 882 -43.98 37.42 -43.05
CA THR A 882 -42.94 38.37 -42.65
C THR A 882 -41.58 38.02 -43.26
N ILE A 883 -41.17 36.74 -43.21
CA ILE A 883 -39.89 36.25 -43.74
C ILE A 883 -39.80 36.40 -45.27
N THR A 884 -40.92 36.34 -45.98
CA THR A 884 -40.93 36.54 -47.46
C THR A 884 -40.86 38.03 -47.85
N ILE A 885 -41.18 38.93 -46.93
CA ILE A 885 -41.17 40.39 -47.13
C ILE A 885 -39.80 41.01 -46.81
N ILE A 886 -39.10 40.45 -45.82
CA ILE A 886 -37.72 40.78 -45.44
C ILE A 886 -36.76 40.15 -46.45
#